data_AF-A0A2V7LNR6-F1
#
_entry.id   AF-A0A2V7LNR6-F1
#
_cell.length_a   1.000
_cell.length_b   1.000
_cell.length_c   1.000
_cell.angle_alpha   90.00
_cell.angle_beta   90.00
_cell.angle_gamma   90.00
#
_symmetry.space_group_name_H-M   'P 1'
#
loop_
_entity.id
_entity.type
_entity.pdbx_description
1 polymer ?
#
loop_
_entity_poly.entity_id
_entity_poly.type
_entity_poly.pdbx_seq_one_letter_code
_entity_poly.pdbx_strand_id
1 'polypeptide(L)'
;MDRRRTLVLVAAWFAAAAPERGLAQREPVLKQVGVPHAYYWREMYVPQVTSGPSAVTWSPDGTELIYSMQGSLWRQRIGSRVAQQLTAGDGYDYQPDWSPDGRLVVFARYARDAIELQLLDLVAKSERPVTANGAVNVEPRWSPDGTRIAFVSSAYNGRWHVFTVGMEAGAPAEGTVTRLTEDNDSRLPRYYYSAWDQYLSPTWSPDGRELIIVSNREHIHGTGGFWRMKATPGAPLRELRYEETAWKARPDWAPDGRRVVYSSYLGRQWHQLWLMTSEGGDVLPLTYGEFDATAPRWSRDAKHIAYISNEGGNTSLWVIAVPGAQRRQIVASERRYREPVGRLRLAVVDAAGRPLPARVSVTRSDGRAYAPDDAWRHADEAFDRTERGFEYGYFHTSGTAELTVPAGAVRVEVWHGPEYHVARGEVTVTAGRTATQRLVLERLVNLPARDWWSGDLHVHMNYGGAYRNTPEHLAFQSRAEDLHVVENLIVNKEQRIPDIAYFRTDPDPASTPGFLLVHDQEYHTSYWGHTGLLGLRDHYLLPEYVGYPNTAAASLYPMNADVADLAHAQGALIGYVHPFDTPPDPADTAQPLTYELPVDVALGKLDYLEVMGYSDHLITSGIWYRLLNCGFRVPAGAGTDAFPNFASLRGPPGLVRVFVRTGPTLDRRSWMAGLKAGRTFVTNAPLLEFTLGGREIGDEIRLPAGGRLTARVGLRSSVPIDHLEVIRNGAVAATVPLRGDHTAARDSVSIPVARSGWYVLRAWSDRPALPILDLYPFGSTSPIYVRVGREPVRSREDAAFFVRWIDRLDQAARAHEAWNAPEEREHVLRLLAQARKVYAEQAGTANP
;
A
#
# COMPACT_ATOMS: atom_id res chain seq x y z
N MET A 1 -7.05 49.09 56.49
CA MET A 1 -6.10 48.42 55.57
C MET A 1 -6.89 47.96 54.37
N ASP A 2 -6.83 48.66 53.25
CA ASP A 2 -6.22 48.12 52.02
C ASP A 2 -6.31 49.17 50.90
N ARG A 3 -5.23 49.32 50.13
CA ARG A 3 -5.05 50.36 49.10
C ARG A 3 -5.15 49.72 47.72
N ARG A 4 -6.03 50.29 46.89
CA ARG A 4 -5.95 50.52 45.43
C ARG A 4 -5.13 49.50 44.59
N ARG A 5 -5.82 48.81 43.68
CA ARG A 5 -5.27 48.45 42.36
C ARG A 5 -6.17 48.92 41.24
N THR A 6 -5.54 49.68 40.34
CA THR A 6 -6.02 50.27 39.10
C THR A 6 -6.29 49.17 38.06
N LEU A 7 -7.44 49.24 37.39
CA LEU A 7 -7.72 48.50 36.16
C LEU A 7 -6.92 49.11 35.00
N VAL A 8 -6.14 48.29 34.31
CA VAL A 8 -5.66 48.56 32.95
C VAL A 8 -6.22 47.47 32.05
N LEU A 9 -7.06 47.90 31.11
CA LEU A 9 -7.57 47.10 29.99
C LEU A 9 -6.40 46.67 29.10
N VAL A 10 -6.28 45.36 28.85
CA VAL A 10 -5.55 44.82 27.70
C VAL A 10 -6.58 44.15 26.80
N ALA A 11 -6.79 44.74 25.62
CA ALA A 11 -7.61 44.20 24.56
C ALA A 11 -6.97 42.93 24.02
N ALA A 12 -7.63 41.78 24.22
CA ALA A 12 -7.30 40.55 23.51
C ALA A 12 -7.79 40.67 22.06
N TRP A 13 -6.86 40.68 21.12
CA TRP A 13 -7.14 40.47 19.71
C TRP A 13 -7.70 39.04 19.53
N PHE A 14 -8.96 38.93 19.14
CA PHE A 14 -9.51 37.69 18.60
C PHE A 14 -8.82 37.41 17.27
N ALA A 15 -7.92 36.42 17.24
CA ALA A 15 -7.57 35.76 16.00
C ALA A 15 -8.82 35.02 15.52
N ALA A 16 -9.46 35.52 14.47
CA ALA A 16 -10.50 34.82 13.77
C ALA A 16 -9.92 33.49 13.28
N ALA A 17 -10.40 32.38 13.85
CA ALA A 17 -10.24 31.07 13.26
C ALA A 17 -10.77 31.16 11.83
N ALA A 18 -9.90 30.92 10.84
CA ALA A 18 -10.35 30.73 9.48
C ALA A 18 -11.33 29.56 9.49
N PRO A 19 -12.51 29.68 8.87
CA PRO A 19 -13.42 28.55 8.77
C PRO A 19 -12.72 27.46 7.96
N GLU A 20 -12.63 26.26 8.53
CA GLU A 20 -12.33 25.03 7.79
C GLU A 20 -13.34 24.94 6.63
N ARG A 21 -12.91 25.35 5.44
CA ARG A 21 -13.59 24.94 4.21
C ARG A 21 -13.31 23.44 4.12
N GLY A 22 -14.30 22.62 4.43
CA GLY A 22 -14.22 21.17 4.29
C GLY A 22 -13.78 20.82 2.87
N LEU A 23 -12.50 20.50 2.71
CA LEU A 23 -11.97 19.91 1.49
C LEU A 23 -12.48 18.48 1.45
N ALA A 24 -13.16 18.10 0.37
CA ALA A 24 -13.53 16.72 0.14
C ALA A 24 -12.25 15.89 0.08
N GLN A 25 -12.02 15.04 1.09
CA GLN A 25 -10.81 14.26 1.27
C GLN A 25 -11.13 12.78 1.10
N ARG A 26 -10.23 12.03 0.48
CA ARG A 26 -10.32 10.56 0.42
C ARG A 26 -10.27 10.02 1.84
N GLU A 27 -11.32 9.34 2.28
CA GLU A 27 -11.32 8.66 3.56
C GLU A 27 -10.81 7.23 3.39
N PRO A 28 -10.03 6.69 4.35
CA PRO A 28 -9.70 5.28 4.39
C PRO A 28 -10.96 4.41 4.40
N VAL A 29 -10.92 3.29 3.68
CA VAL A 29 -11.94 2.26 3.76
C VAL A 29 -12.02 1.67 5.17
N LEU A 30 -13.23 1.36 5.62
CA LEU A 30 -13.49 0.69 6.90
C LEU A 30 -12.91 1.42 8.14
N LYS A 31 -13.19 2.72 8.25
CA LYS A 31 -12.75 3.59 9.37
C LYS A 31 -13.17 3.14 10.78
N GLN A 32 -14.03 2.14 10.88
CA GLN A 32 -14.45 1.51 12.13
C GLN A 32 -13.35 0.61 12.75
N VAL A 33 -12.27 0.34 12.02
CA VAL A 33 -11.12 -0.40 12.52
C VAL A 33 -10.07 0.60 13.03
N GLY A 34 -9.88 0.63 14.36
CA GLY A 34 -8.92 1.50 15.05
C GLY A 34 -7.55 0.85 15.25
N VAL A 35 -7.14 -0.04 14.35
CA VAL A 35 -5.84 -0.74 14.39
C VAL A 35 -4.86 0.00 13.47
N PRO A 36 -3.61 0.28 13.92
CA PRO A 36 -2.63 1.04 13.13
C PRO A 36 -2.25 0.32 11.82
N HIS A 37 -1.64 1.08 10.89
CA HIS A 37 -1.17 0.60 9.59
C HIS A 37 -2.28 -0.10 8.78
N ALA A 38 -3.29 0.67 8.37
CA ALA A 38 -4.52 0.16 7.78
C ALA A 38 -4.30 -0.81 6.62
N TYR A 39 -3.35 -0.51 5.74
CA TYR A 39 -3.01 -1.33 4.57
C TYR A 39 -2.66 -2.79 4.90
N TYR A 40 -2.08 -3.10 6.08
CA TYR A 40 -1.77 -4.49 6.44
C TYR A 40 -3.02 -5.32 6.71
N TRP A 41 -3.85 -4.91 7.67
CA TRP A 41 -5.07 -5.65 7.95
C TRP A 41 -6.07 -5.52 6.79
N ARG A 42 -6.02 -4.42 6.04
CA ARG A 42 -6.87 -4.21 4.87
C ARG A 42 -6.54 -5.21 3.76
N GLU A 43 -5.27 -5.49 3.51
CA GLU A 43 -4.87 -6.38 2.40
C GLU A 43 -4.62 -7.83 2.76
N MET A 44 -4.12 -8.07 3.97
CA MET A 44 -3.70 -9.40 4.38
C MET A 44 -4.77 -10.12 5.21
N TYR A 45 -5.74 -9.39 5.78
CA TYR A 45 -6.73 -9.95 6.70
C TYR A 45 -8.18 -9.85 6.21
N VAL A 46 -8.72 -8.66 6.01
CA VAL A 46 -10.14 -8.51 5.62
C VAL A 46 -10.35 -8.95 4.16
N PRO A 47 -11.55 -9.45 3.80
CA PRO A 47 -11.74 -10.08 2.50
C PRO A 47 -11.72 -9.08 1.33
N GLN A 48 -11.10 -9.50 0.22
CA GLN A 48 -10.89 -8.70 -0.99
C GLN A 48 -11.66 -9.19 -2.21
N VAL A 49 -12.06 -8.25 -3.08
CA VAL A 49 -12.62 -8.59 -4.40
C VAL A 49 -11.49 -9.05 -5.32
N THR A 50 -11.40 -10.36 -5.53
CA THR A 50 -10.49 -10.96 -6.53
C THR A 50 -11.32 -11.59 -7.67
N SER A 51 -10.69 -11.79 -8.84
CA SER A 51 -11.34 -12.52 -9.95
C SER A 51 -11.46 -14.01 -9.67
N GLY A 52 -10.47 -14.57 -8.97
CA GLY A 52 -10.47 -15.96 -8.52
C GLY A 52 -11.14 -16.16 -7.16
N PRO A 53 -11.20 -17.40 -6.67
CA PRO A 53 -11.75 -17.70 -5.35
C PRO A 53 -10.88 -17.18 -4.19
N SER A 54 -11.49 -16.71 -3.09
CA SER A 54 -10.76 -16.15 -1.93
C SER A 54 -11.08 -16.79 -0.57
N ALA A 55 -12.17 -17.57 -0.47
CA ALA A 55 -12.54 -18.34 0.71
C ALA A 55 -13.48 -19.48 0.32
N VAL A 56 -13.54 -20.55 1.11
CA VAL A 56 -14.31 -21.77 0.78
C VAL A 56 -14.92 -22.42 2.03
N THR A 57 -15.99 -23.20 1.85
CA THR A 57 -16.58 -24.11 2.83
C THR A 57 -17.16 -25.35 2.15
N TRP A 58 -17.29 -26.45 2.88
CA TRP A 58 -17.73 -27.76 2.37
C TRP A 58 -19.22 -27.99 2.61
N SER A 59 -19.87 -28.71 1.69
CA SER A 59 -21.14 -29.36 2.01
C SER A 59 -20.97 -30.39 3.13
N PRO A 60 -22.00 -30.65 3.94
CA PRO A 60 -21.92 -31.65 5.01
C PRO A 60 -21.53 -33.06 4.51
N ASP A 61 -21.94 -33.41 3.30
CA ASP A 61 -21.64 -34.70 2.66
C ASP A 61 -20.26 -34.73 1.95
N GLY A 62 -19.53 -33.61 1.92
CA GLY A 62 -18.22 -33.50 1.29
C GLY A 62 -18.21 -33.56 -0.25
N THR A 63 -19.37 -33.44 -0.91
CA THR A 63 -19.47 -33.57 -2.38
C THR A 63 -19.50 -32.23 -3.13
N GLU A 64 -19.74 -31.13 -2.42
CA GLU A 64 -19.84 -29.78 -2.98
C GLU A 64 -19.06 -28.76 -2.15
N LEU A 65 -18.77 -27.63 -2.78
CA LEU A 65 -18.10 -26.49 -2.17
C LEU A 65 -18.93 -25.23 -2.40
N ILE A 66 -18.94 -24.35 -1.39
CA ILE A 66 -19.36 -22.96 -1.55
C ILE A 66 -18.13 -22.06 -1.35
N TYR A 67 -17.91 -21.11 -2.25
CA TYR A 67 -16.74 -20.24 -2.21
C TYR A 67 -17.06 -18.82 -2.69
N SER A 68 -16.25 -17.86 -2.22
CA SER A 68 -16.30 -16.46 -2.63
C SER A 68 -15.46 -16.24 -3.87
N MET A 69 -16.03 -15.64 -4.91
CA MET A 69 -15.33 -15.32 -6.16
C MET A 69 -16.04 -14.14 -6.86
N GLN A 70 -15.29 -13.16 -7.36
CA GLN A 70 -15.84 -11.94 -8.00
C GLN A 70 -16.83 -11.15 -7.13
N GLY A 71 -16.70 -11.27 -5.80
CA GLY A 71 -17.57 -10.61 -4.83
C GLY A 71 -18.99 -11.21 -4.75
N SER A 72 -19.14 -12.49 -5.09
CA SER A 72 -20.36 -13.27 -4.87
C SER A 72 -20.02 -14.66 -4.33
N LEU A 73 -21.01 -15.34 -3.75
CA LEU A 73 -20.89 -16.75 -3.38
C LEU A 73 -21.29 -17.65 -4.55
N TRP A 74 -20.52 -18.72 -4.74
CA TRP A 74 -20.71 -19.72 -5.80
C TRP A 74 -20.74 -21.12 -5.19
N ARG A 75 -21.63 -21.97 -5.70
CA ARG A 75 -21.71 -23.40 -5.35
C ARG A 75 -21.25 -24.26 -6.52
N GLN A 76 -20.42 -25.25 -6.24
CA GLN A 76 -19.94 -26.18 -7.26
C GLN A 76 -19.78 -27.60 -6.70
N ARG A 77 -20.24 -28.59 -7.48
CA ARG A 77 -19.97 -29.99 -7.21
C ARG A 77 -18.54 -30.36 -7.57
N ILE A 78 -17.90 -31.13 -6.71
CA ILE A 78 -16.58 -31.71 -6.92
C ILE A 78 -16.57 -32.55 -8.21
N GLY A 79 -15.70 -32.19 -9.16
CA GLY A 79 -15.59 -32.84 -10.47
C GLY A 79 -16.47 -32.23 -11.57
N SER A 80 -17.42 -31.37 -11.23
CA SER A 80 -18.15 -30.55 -12.21
C SER A 80 -17.33 -29.33 -12.61
N ARG A 81 -17.58 -28.76 -13.79
CA ARG A 81 -17.09 -27.44 -14.20
C ARG A 81 -18.13 -26.32 -14.10
N VAL A 82 -19.33 -26.67 -13.66
CA VAL A 82 -20.48 -25.76 -13.53
C VAL A 82 -20.50 -25.17 -12.13
N ALA A 83 -20.40 -23.84 -12.03
CA ALA A 83 -20.58 -23.09 -10.79
C ALA A 83 -21.90 -22.30 -10.84
N GLN A 84 -22.70 -22.42 -9.79
CA GLN A 84 -23.97 -21.72 -9.63
C GLN A 84 -23.79 -20.54 -8.67
N GLN A 85 -24.07 -19.33 -9.14
CA GLN A 85 -24.08 -18.14 -8.28
C GLN A 85 -25.23 -18.25 -7.27
N LEU A 86 -24.93 -18.00 -6.00
CA LEU A 86 -25.88 -18.03 -4.89
C LEU A 86 -26.32 -16.64 -4.46
N THR A 87 -25.44 -15.64 -4.54
CA THR A 87 -25.73 -14.26 -4.11
C THR A 87 -25.47 -13.27 -5.25
N ALA A 88 -26.31 -12.23 -5.31
CA ALA A 88 -26.25 -11.18 -6.33
C ALA A 88 -26.74 -9.82 -5.77
N GLY A 89 -26.52 -9.58 -4.47
CA GLY A 89 -26.93 -8.34 -3.80
C GLY A 89 -26.10 -7.12 -4.22
N ASP A 90 -26.38 -5.99 -3.56
CA ASP A 90 -25.74 -4.69 -3.76
C ASP A 90 -24.32 -4.58 -3.16
N GLY A 91 -23.92 -5.55 -2.34
CA GLY A 91 -22.58 -5.65 -1.76
C GLY A 91 -21.66 -6.70 -2.41
N TYR A 92 -20.50 -6.90 -1.79
CA TYR A 92 -19.58 -7.98 -2.10
C TYR A 92 -19.58 -9.04 -1.00
N ASP A 93 -19.73 -10.32 -1.37
CA ASP A 93 -19.96 -11.42 -0.42
C ASP A 93 -18.76 -12.37 -0.30
N TYR A 94 -18.39 -12.70 0.95
CA TYR A 94 -17.13 -13.34 1.31
C TYR A 94 -17.25 -14.36 2.44
N GLN A 95 -16.19 -15.16 2.63
CA GLN A 95 -15.97 -15.99 3.83
C GLN A 95 -17.19 -16.84 4.24
N PRO A 96 -17.73 -17.67 3.33
CA PRO A 96 -18.90 -18.48 3.62
C PRO A 96 -18.57 -19.56 4.63
N ASP A 97 -19.54 -19.93 5.46
CA ASP A 97 -19.51 -21.16 6.25
C ASP A 97 -20.87 -21.87 6.24
N TRP A 98 -20.84 -23.14 5.83
CA TRP A 98 -22.04 -23.96 5.63
C TRP A 98 -22.44 -24.64 6.94
N SER A 99 -23.70 -24.49 7.33
CA SER A 99 -24.24 -25.09 8.53
C SER A 99 -24.10 -26.62 8.51
N PRO A 100 -23.95 -27.27 9.69
CA PRO A 100 -23.82 -28.72 9.79
C PRO A 100 -24.98 -29.52 9.17
N ASP A 101 -26.19 -28.96 9.17
CA ASP A 101 -27.38 -29.56 8.57
C ASP A 101 -27.49 -29.35 7.04
N GLY A 102 -26.62 -28.54 6.46
CA GLY A 102 -26.58 -28.27 5.03
C GLY A 102 -27.63 -27.26 4.53
N ARG A 103 -28.43 -26.65 5.41
CA ARG A 103 -29.51 -25.74 5.00
C ARG A 103 -29.05 -24.30 4.84
N LEU A 104 -28.19 -23.82 5.74
CA LEU A 104 -27.88 -22.41 5.91
C LEU A 104 -26.41 -22.13 5.59
N VAL A 105 -26.13 -20.92 5.12
CA VAL A 105 -24.76 -20.42 4.91
C VAL A 105 -24.64 -19.05 5.57
N VAL A 106 -23.73 -18.92 6.52
CA VAL A 106 -23.34 -17.60 7.04
C VAL A 106 -22.20 -17.06 6.18
N PHE A 107 -22.17 -15.76 5.91
CA PHE A 107 -21.13 -15.12 5.12
C PHE A 107 -20.96 -13.65 5.51
N ALA A 108 -19.81 -13.07 5.18
CA ALA A 108 -19.54 -11.65 5.37
C ALA A 108 -19.90 -10.87 4.10
N ARG A 109 -20.62 -9.75 4.23
CA ARG A 109 -20.99 -8.85 3.13
C ARG A 109 -20.37 -7.49 3.36
N TYR A 110 -19.51 -7.06 2.44
CA TYR A 110 -19.08 -5.67 2.37
C TYR A 110 -20.12 -4.88 1.57
N ALA A 111 -20.90 -4.04 2.26
CA ALA A 111 -21.88 -3.16 1.64
C ALA A 111 -21.75 -1.77 2.25
N ARG A 112 -21.67 -0.75 1.38
CA ARG A 112 -21.52 0.66 1.78
C ARG A 112 -20.23 0.89 2.58
N ASP A 113 -20.33 1.06 3.89
CA ASP A 113 -19.26 1.44 4.79
C ASP A 113 -18.90 0.39 5.85
N ALA A 114 -19.64 -0.72 5.95
CA ALA A 114 -19.43 -1.76 6.95
C ALA A 114 -19.28 -3.16 6.32
N ILE A 115 -18.73 -4.10 7.07
CA ILE A 115 -18.77 -5.54 6.72
C ILE A 115 -19.68 -6.23 7.73
N GLU A 116 -20.79 -6.77 7.25
CA GLU A 116 -21.82 -7.36 8.10
C GLU A 116 -22.00 -8.84 7.80
N LEU A 117 -22.39 -9.61 8.82
CA LEU A 117 -22.71 -11.02 8.64
C LEU A 117 -24.14 -11.18 8.14
N GLN A 118 -24.29 -12.04 7.14
CA GLN A 118 -25.56 -12.38 6.50
C GLN A 118 -25.77 -13.89 6.57
N LEU A 119 -27.04 -14.29 6.55
CA LEU A 119 -27.45 -15.68 6.52
C LEU A 119 -28.27 -15.97 5.28
N LEU A 120 -27.82 -16.92 4.47
CA LEU A 120 -28.50 -17.43 3.29
C LEU A 120 -29.17 -18.78 3.61
N ASP A 121 -30.47 -18.88 3.35
CA ASP A 121 -31.18 -20.17 3.33
C ASP A 121 -31.14 -20.74 1.90
N LEU A 122 -30.48 -21.89 1.71
CA LEU A 122 -30.29 -22.51 0.40
C LEU A 122 -31.59 -23.09 -0.19
N VAL A 123 -32.57 -23.41 0.65
CA VAL A 123 -33.85 -23.98 0.24
C VAL A 123 -34.82 -22.85 -0.11
N ALA A 124 -34.99 -21.90 0.81
CA ALA A 124 -35.88 -20.76 0.62
C ALA A 124 -35.32 -19.70 -0.35
N LYS A 125 -34.01 -19.71 -0.61
CA LYS A 125 -33.28 -18.73 -1.42
C LYS A 125 -33.46 -17.29 -0.92
N SER A 126 -33.56 -17.15 0.40
CA SER A 126 -33.73 -15.88 1.10
C SER A 126 -32.51 -15.55 1.94
N GLU A 127 -32.24 -14.26 2.10
CA GLU A 127 -31.16 -13.73 2.93
C GLU A 127 -31.73 -12.93 4.10
N ARG A 128 -31.05 -12.97 5.25
CA ARG A 128 -31.33 -12.08 6.39
C ARG A 128 -30.03 -11.68 7.10
N PRO A 129 -29.97 -10.47 7.69
CA PRO A 129 -28.81 -10.09 8.48
C PRO A 129 -28.66 -10.97 9.73
N VAL A 130 -27.40 -11.22 10.08
CA VAL A 130 -26.96 -11.75 11.38
C VAL A 130 -26.45 -10.61 12.25
N THR A 131 -25.79 -9.63 11.63
CA THR A 131 -25.36 -8.37 12.25
C THR A 131 -25.76 -7.18 11.37
N ALA A 132 -26.02 -6.03 11.99
CA ALA A 132 -26.22 -4.73 11.35
C ALA A 132 -25.76 -3.60 12.30
N ASN A 133 -24.57 -3.75 12.89
CA ASN A 133 -24.04 -2.86 13.93
C ASN A 133 -23.12 -1.75 13.38
N GLY A 134 -22.90 -1.70 12.07
CA GLY A 134 -22.02 -0.76 11.39
C GLY A 134 -20.53 -1.07 11.55
N ALA A 135 -20.17 -2.22 12.12
CA ALA A 135 -18.78 -2.61 12.36
C ALA A 135 -18.18 -3.43 11.19
N VAL A 136 -16.95 -3.89 11.37
CA VAL A 136 -16.33 -4.87 10.47
C VAL A 136 -16.43 -6.25 11.13
N ASN A 137 -17.35 -7.07 10.66
CA ASN A 137 -17.64 -8.41 11.13
C ASN A 137 -17.19 -9.44 10.08
N VAL A 138 -16.24 -10.31 10.42
CA VAL A 138 -15.54 -11.22 9.50
C VAL A 138 -15.34 -12.61 10.11
N GLU A 139 -14.93 -13.56 9.27
CA GLU A 139 -14.59 -14.94 9.64
C GLU A 139 -15.68 -15.71 10.42
N PRO A 140 -16.93 -15.72 9.95
CA PRO A 140 -17.97 -16.47 10.64
C PRO A 140 -17.71 -17.99 10.57
N ARG A 141 -17.93 -18.69 11.69
CA ARG A 141 -17.77 -20.15 11.81
C ARG A 141 -18.89 -20.76 12.63
N TRP A 142 -19.64 -21.67 12.02
CA TRP A 142 -20.66 -22.47 12.70
C TRP A 142 -20.05 -23.38 13.75
N SER A 143 -20.70 -23.46 14.90
CA SER A 143 -20.44 -24.53 15.85
C SER A 143 -20.86 -25.88 15.26
N PRO A 144 -20.22 -27.00 15.65
CA PRO A 144 -20.52 -28.32 15.08
C PRO A 144 -21.98 -28.78 15.26
N ASP A 145 -22.65 -28.29 16.29
CA ASP A 145 -24.06 -28.55 16.61
C ASP A 145 -25.04 -27.59 15.89
N GLY A 146 -24.54 -26.57 15.20
CA GLY A 146 -25.36 -25.60 14.46
C GLY A 146 -26.11 -24.60 15.35
N THR A 147 -25.80 -24.50 16.63
CA THR A 147 -26.52 -23.60 17.56
C THR A 147 -25.91 -22.21 17.69
N ARG A 148 -24.64 -22.05 17.32
CA ARG A 148 -23.88 -20.80 17.45
C ARG A 148 -23.01 -20.52 16.23
N ILE A 149 -22.66 -19.26 16.06
CA ILE A 149 -21.64 -18.81 15.10
C ILE A 149 -20.59 -18.02 15.88
N ALA A 150 -19.32 -18.39 15.76
CA ALA A 150 -18.19 -17.58 16.21
C ALA A 150 -17.75 -16.66 15.06
N PHE A 151 -17.31 -15.43 15.37
CA PHE A 151 -16.85 -14.48 14.37
C PHE A 151 -15.90 -13.45 14.98
N VAL A 152 -15.16 -12.73 14.15
CA VAL A 152 -14.32 -11.60 14.56
C VAL A 152 -15.05 -10.31 14.26
N SER A 153 -15.00 -9.33 15.18
CA SER A 153 -15.65 -8.03 14.99
C SER A 153 -14.82 -6.89 15.54
N SER A 154 -14.88 -5.72 14.86
CA SER A 154 -14.36 -4.44 15.34
C SER A 154 -15.32 -3.67 16.25
N ALA A 155 -16.52 -4.21 16.52
CA ALA A 155 -17.59 -3.51 17.24
C ALA A 155 -17.22 -3.06 18.67
N TYR A 156 -16.15 -3.61 19.24
CA TYR A 156 -15.66 -3.21 20.56
C TYR A 156 -14.37 -2.38 20.41
N ASN A 157 -14.49 -1.08 20.69
CA ASN A 157 -13.39 -0.11 20.65
C ASN A 157 -12.61 -0.04 19.32
N GLY A 158 -13.20 -0.50 18.20
CA GLY A 158 -12.54 -0.57 16.90
C GLY A 158 -11.46 -1.65 16.78
N ARG A 159 -11.40 -2.62 17.70
CA ARG A 159 -10.34 -3.64 17.81
C ARG A 159 -10.86 -5.02 17.46
N TRP A 160 -9.98 -5.90 16.99
CA TRP A 160 -10.32 -7.26 16.63
C TRP A 160 -10.56 -8.14 17.86
N HIS A 161 -11.83 -8.46 18.13
CA HIS A 161 -12.23 -9.40 19.16
C HIS A 161 -13.06 -10.55 18.59
N VAL A 162 -13.05 -11.68 19.28
CA VAL A 162 -13.90 -12.84 18.96
C VAL A 162 -15.22 -12.74 19.71
N PHE A 163 -16.30 -12.96 18.98
CA PHE A 163 -17.68 -12.96 19.45
C PHE A 163 -18.36 -14.29 19.10
N THR A 164 -19.48 -14.54 19.77
CA THR A 164 -20.43 -15.58 19.39
C THR A 164 -21.82 -15.00 19.26
N VAL A 165 -22.64 -15.59 18.40
CA VAL A 165 -24.07 -15.30 18.27
C VAL A 165 -24.86 -16.60 18.30
N GLY A 166 -25.98 -16.61 19.02
CA GLY A 166 -26.90 -17.74 19.09
C GLY A 166 -27.84 -17.78 17.89
N MET A 167 -28.16 -18.98 17.41
CA MET A 167 -28.96 -19.21 16.20
C MET A 167 -30.34 -19.79 16.51
N GLU A 168 -30.91 -19.43 17.67
CA GLU A 168 -32.23 -19.88 18.10
C GLU A 168 -33.33 -19.57 17.06
N ALA A 169 -34.22 -20.54 16.84
CA ALA A 169 -35.29 -20.42 15.85
C ALA A 169 -36.26 -19.29 16.23
N GLY A 170 -36.38 -18.30 15.35
CA GLY A 170 -37.34 -17.18 15.50
C GLY A 170 -36.85 -15.99 16.32
N ALA A 171 -35.65 -16.05 16.93
CA ALA A 171 -35.05 -14.91 17.61
C ALA A 171 -34.20 -14.05 16.65
N PRO A 172 -34.20 -12.72 16.78
CA PRO A 172 -33.22 -11.87 16.11
C PRO A 172 -31.81 -12.24 16.60
N ALA A 173 -30.92 -12.61 15.67
CA ALA A 173 -29.56 -13.05 16.00
C ALA A 173 -28.80 -11.98 16.83
N GLU A 174 -28.98 -10.71 16.50
CA GLU A 174 -28.32 -9.58 17.18
C GLU A 174 -28.50 -9.55 18.70
N GLY A 175 -29.67 -9.95 19.21
CA GLY A 175 -29.98 -9.95 20.65
C GLY A 175 -29.22 -11.00 21.46
N THR A 176 -28.43 -11.86 20.80
CA THR A 176 -27.68 -12.96 21.42
C THR A 176 -26.16 -12.82 21.24
N VAL A 177 -25.70 -11.70 20.68
CA VAL A 177 -24.26 -11.46 20.44
C VAL A 177 -23.53 -11.32 21.77
N THR A 178 -22.50 -12.13 21.97
CA THR A 178 -21.69 -12.19 23.18
C THR A 178 -20.21 -12.13 22.82
N ARG A 179 -19.48 -11.13 23.34
CA ARG A 179 -18.02 -11.03 23.23
C ARG A 179 -17.33 -12.10 24.07
N LEU A 180 -16.35 -12.81 23.51
CA LEU A 180 -15.59 -13.84 24.22
C LEU A 180 -14.25 -13.34 24.78
N THR A 181 -13.53 -12.54 24.01
CA THR A 181 -12.17 -12.05 24.33
C THR A 181 -12.19 -10.65 24.91
N GLU A 182 -11.25 -10.32 25.79
CA GLU A 182 -11.17 -9.02 26.49
C GLU A 182 -10.02 -8.14 25.99
N ASP A 183 -10.10 -6.84 26.29
CA ASP A 183 -8.98 -5.94 26.05
C ASP A 183 -7.80 -6.32 26.93
N ASN A 184 -6.62 -6.44 26.32
CA ASN A 184 -5.37 -6.59 27.05
C ASN A 184 -4.33 -5.61 26.48
N ASP A 185 -3.90 -4.67 27.32
CA ASP A 185 -2.86 -3.69 26.99
C ASP A 185 -1.49 -4.37 27.08
N SER A 186 -0.80 -4.48 25.96
CA SER A 186 0.52 -5.05 25.90
C SER A 186 1.55 -4.04 26.38
N ARG A 187 2.30 -4.43 27.40
CA ARG A 187 3.47 -3.65 27.88
C ARG A 187 4.69 -3.78 26.96
N LEU A 188 4.57 -4.54 25.86
CA LEU A 188 5.64 -4.79 24.91
C LEU A 188 5.64 -3.71 23.81
N PRO A 189 6.82 -3.24 23.36
CA PRO A 189 6.92 -2.18 22.35
C PRO A 189 6.60 -2.72 20.95
N ARG A 190 5.32 -2.72 20.57
CA ARG A 190 4.84 -3.17 19.26
C ARG A 190 4.85 -2.02 18.26
N TYR A 191 5.80 -2.03 17.32
CA TYR A 191 5.97 -0.96 16.33
C TYR A 191 4.87 -0.99 15.24
N TYR A 192 4.70 -2.12 14.55
CA TYR A 192 3.71 -2.24 13.46
C TYR A 192 2.28 -2.54 13.93
N TYR A 193 2.13 -2.98 15.18
CA TYR A 193 0.90 -3.57 15.67
C TYR A 193 0.33 -2.76 16.83
N SER A 194 -0.97 -2.88 17.03
CA SER A 194 -1.68 -2.25 18.15
C SER A 194 -1.03 -2.59 19.50
N ALA A 195 -0.99 -1.60 20.41
CA ALA A 195 -0.66 -1.81 21.82
C ALA A 195 -1.60 -2.82 22.48
N TRP A 196 -2.85 -2.90 22.01
CA TRP A 196 -3.81 -3.91 22.42
C TRP A 196 -3.62 -5.22 21.66
N ASP A 197 -3.82 -6.33 22.37
CA ASP A 197 -3.89 -7.66 21.76
C ASP A 197 -5.00 -7.75 20.71
N GLN A 198 -4.74 -8.59 19.71
CA GLN A 198 -5.68 -8.87 18.63
C GLN A 198 -6.13 -10.32 18.72
N TYR A 199 -7.38 -10.59 18.34
CA TYR A 199 -7.97 -11.93 18.38
C TYR A 199 -8.65 -12.25 17.05
N LEU A 200 -8.08 -13.20 16.31
CA LEU A 200 -8.44 -13.51 14.93
C LEU A 200 -8.77 -14.99 14.73
N SER A 201 -9.40 -15.32 13.61
CA SER A 201 -9.53 -16.66 13.02
C SER A 201 -9.98 -17.77 13.97
N PRO A 202 -11.18 -17.65 14.58
CA PRO A 202 -11.72 -18.68 15.46
C PRO A 202 -12.03 -19.98 14.71
N THR A 203 -11.77 -21.12 15.34
CA THR A 203 -12.24 -22.45 14.89
C THR A 203 -12.69 -23.29 16.07
N TRP A 204 -13.81 -23.99 15.93
CA TRP A 204 -14.43 -24.79 16.99
C TRP A 204 -13.76 -26.15 17.20
N SER A 205 -13.69 -26.57 18.47
CA SER A 205 -13.52 -27.99 18.79
C SER A 205 -14.73 -28.81 18.28
N PRO A 206 -14.58 -30.10 17.94
CA PRO A 206 -15.70 -30.90 17.44
C PRO A 206 -16.89 -31.06 18.40
N ASP A 207 -16.68 -30.88 19.70
CA ASP A 207 -17.74 -30.88 20.72
C ASP A 207 -18.39 -29.50 20.93
N GLY A 208 -17.91 -28.47 20.23
CA GLY A 208 -18.41 -27.09 20.30
C GLY A 208 -18.13 -26.36 21.62
N ARG A 209 -17.26 -26.87 22.50
CA ARG A 209 -17.01 -26.26 23.82
C ARG A 209 -15.84 -25.28 23.83
N GLU A 210 -14.91 -25.41 22.90
CA GLU A 210 -13.68 -24.65 22.85
C GLU A 210 -13.43 -24.05 21.47
N LEU A 211 -12.55 -23.06 21.45
CA LEU A 211 -12.05 -22.41 20.25
C LEU A 211 -10.52 -22.46 20.22
N ILE A 212 -9.97 -22.62 19.03
CA ILE A 212 -8.62 -22.13 18.71
C ILE A 212 -8.77 -20.77 18.03
N ILE A 213 -7.96 -19.81 18.43
CA ILE A 213 -7.89 -18.45 17.88
C ILE A 213 -6.43 -18.07 17.61
N VAL A 214 -6.20 -17.02 16.84
CA VAL A 214 -4.89 -16.43 16.60
C VAL A 214 -4.75 -15.14 17.41
N SER A 215 -3.65 -14.97 18.14
CA SER A 215 -3.39 -13.75 18.93
C SER A 215 -1.91 -13.45 19.11
N ASN A 216 -1.57 -12.17 19.05
CA ASN A 216 -0.23 -11.63 19.31
C ASN A 216 0.04 -11.36 20.79
N ARG A 217 -0.86 -11.78 21.69
CA ARG A 217 -0.68 -11.73 23.14
C ARG A 217 0.73 -12.16 23.54
N GLU A 218 1.37 -11.38 24.40
CA GLU A 218 2.71 -11.65 24.95
C GLU A 218 3.87 -11.65 23.93
N HIS A 219 3.60 -11.30 22.66
CA HIS A 219 4.60 -11.19 21.60
C HIS A 219 4.70 -9.78 21.02
N ILE A 220 5.91 -9.37 20.63
CA ILE A 220 6.19 -8.05 20.03
C ILE A 220 5.87 -8.03 18.54
N HIS A 221 6.15 -9.14 17.86
CA HIS A 221 6.14 -9.20 16.41
C HIS A 221 4.86 -9.88 15.93
N GLY A 222 4.26 -9.30 14.89
CA GLY A 222 3.30 -10.03 14.09
C GLY A 222 1.86 -10.07 14.61
N THR A 223 1.06 -10.86 13.90
CA THR A 223 -0.33 -11.22 14.25
C THR A 223 -0.44 -12.30 15.32
N GLY A 224 0.66 -13.03 15.55
CA GLY A 224 0.81 -13.93 16.68
C GLY A 224 0.47 -15.39 16.42
N GLY A 225 0.55 -16.16 17.51
CA GLY A 225 0.43 -17.62 17.51
C GLY A 225 -0.98 -18.13 17.75
N PHE A 226 -1.07 -19.44 18.00
CA PHE A 226 -2.33 -20.17 18.18
C PHE A 226 -2.64 -20.34 19.67
N TRP A 227 -3.85 -19.97 20.06
CA TRP A 227 -4.32 -20.00 21.45
C TRP A 227 -5.61 -20.78 21.56
N ARG A 228 -5.76 -21.56 22.62
CA ARG A 228 -6.99 -22.30 22.94
C ARG A 228 -7.72 -21.65 24.11
N MET A 229 -9.04 -21.58 24.02
CA MET A 229 -9.91 -21.13 25.12
C MET A 229 -11.25 -21.86 25.11
N LYS A 230 -11.94 -21.85 26.27
CA LYS A 230 -13.36 -22.20 26.30
C LYS A 230 -14.17 -21.14 25.56
N ALA A 231 -15.23 -21.56 24.88
CA ALA A 231 -16.15 -20.67 24.17
C ALA A 231 -17.12 -19.95 25.13
N THR A 232 -16.58 -19.29 26.15
CA THR A 232 -17.29 -18.53 27.19
C THR A 232 -16.56 -17.22 27.46
N PRO A 233 -17.27 -16.12 27.77
CA PRO A 233 -16.66 -14.81 28.02
C PRO A 233 -15.54 -14.84 29.06
N GLY A 234 -14.42 -14.18 28.76
CA GLY A 234 -13.30 -14.01 29.69
C GLY A 234 -12.55 -15.31 30.04
N ALA A 235 -12.80 -16.40 29.31
CA ALA A 235 -12.09 -17.66 29.56
C ALA A 235 -10.58 -17.49 29.37
N PRO A 236 -9.74 -18.12 30.22
CA PRO A 236 -8.30 -18.04 30.09
C PRO A 236 -7.83 -18.64 28.75
N LEU A 237 -6.84 -17.99 28.16
CA LEU A 237 -6.17 -18.42 26.93
C LEU A 237 -4.93 -19.24 27.27
N ARG A 238 -4.77 -20.38 26.59
CA ARG A 238 -3.56 -21.22 26.65
C ARG A 238 -2.87 -21.20 25.29
N GLU A 239 -1.63 -20.73 25.23
CA GLU A 239 -0.83 -20.79 24.01
C GLU A 239 -0.58 -22.26 23.64
N LEU A 240 -0.87 -22.63 22.39
CA LEU A 240 -0.53 -23.92 21.82
C LEU A 240 0.84 -23.87 21.14
N ARG A 241 1.11 -22.75 20.45
CA ARG A 241 2.32 -22.51 19.67
C ARG A 241 2.42 -21.05 19.26
N TYR A 242 3.56 -20.42 19.52
CA TYR A 242 3.91 -19.16 18.86
C TYR A 242 4.49 -19.44 17.47
N GLU A 243 3.92 -18.79 16.47
CA GLU A 243 4.39 -18.82 15.10
C GLU A 243 3.81 -17.63 14.35
N GLU A 244 4.64 -16.77 13.78
CA GLU A 244 4.13 -15.62 13.03
C GLU A 244 3.63 -16.04 11.64
N THR A 245 2.47 -15.51 11.26
CA THR A 245 1.73 -15.95 10.06
C THR A 245 1.19 -14.80 9.20
N ALA A 246 1.65 -13.57 9.41
CA ALA A 246 1.36 -12.39 8.60
C ALA A 246 -0.13 -12.25 8.22
N TRP A 247 -1.03 -12.37 9.21
CA TRP A 247 -2.50 -12.30 9.06
C TRP A 247 -3.17 -13.48 8.31
N LYS A 248 -2.41 -14.48 7.87
CA LYS A 248 -2.88 -15.57 6.99
C LYS A 248 -3.00 -16.94 7.67
N ALA A 249 -2.89 -17.04 9.00
CA ALA A 249 -2.97 -18.31 9.74
C ALA A 249 -4.21 -19.16 9.42
N ARG A 250 -5.41 -18.60 9.61
CA ARG A 250 -6.72 -19.23 9.29
C ARG A 250 -6.81 -20.72 9.70
N PRO A 251 -6.60 -21.08 10.99
CA PRO A 251 -6.66 -22.47 11.42
C PRO A 251 -8.04 -23.10 11.19
N ASP A 252 -8.07 -24.40 10.96
CA ASP A 252 -9.28 -25.20 10.92
C ASP A 252 -9.07 -26.52 11.67
N TRP A 253 -9.85 -26.72 12.72
CA TRP A 253 -9.80 -27.90 13.58
C TRP A 253 -10.49 -29.06 12.87
N ALA A 254 -9.78 -30.16 12.70
CA ALA A 254 -10.31 -31.34 12.04
C ALA A 254 -11.49 -31.94 12.84
N PRO A 255 -12.50 -32.50 12.16
CA PRO A 255 -13.62 -33.20 12.80
C PRO A 255 -13.20 -34.38 13.70
N ASP A 256 -12.00 -34.92 13.52
CA ASP A 256 -11.43 -35.96 14.38
C ASP A 256 -10.97 -35.47 15.77
N GLY A 257 -10.94 -34.15 15.97
CA GLY A 257 -10.58 -33.49 17.23
C GLY A 257 -9.09 -33.47 17.55
N ARG A 258 -8.23 -34.06 16.72
CA ARG A 258 -6.81 -34.25 17.00
C ARG A 258 -5.90 -33.39 16.15
N ARG A 259 -6.34 -33.01 14.95
CA ARG A 259 -5.51 -32.29 13.96
C ARG A 259 -6.03 -30.87 13.74
N VAL A 260 -5.12 -29.95 13.45
CA VAL A 260 -5.41 -28.59 13.01
C VAL A 260 -4.60 -28.32 11.75
N VAL A 261 -5.27 -27.89 10.68
CA VAL A 261 -4.59 -27.36 9.48
C VAL A 261 -4.57 -25.84 9.56
N TYR A 262 -3.49 -25.23 9.10
CA TYR A 262 -3.35 -23.78 9.07
C TYR A 262 -2.34 -23.37 7.99
N SER A 263 -2.24 -22.07 7.71
CA SER A 263 -1.31 -21.50 6.73
C SER A 263 -0.19 -20.72 7.43
N SER A 264 1.06 -20.95 7.02
CA SER A 264 2.22 -20.28 7.62
C SER A 264 3.41 -20.30 6.68
N TYR A 265 4.30 -19.32 6.83
CA TYR A 265 5.54 -19.25 6.09
C TYR A 265 6.70 -19.97 6.82
N LEU A 266 6.66 -20.17 8.14
CA LEU A 266 7.69 -20.87 8.93
C LEU A 266 9.15 -20.52 8.56
N GLY A 267 9.43 -19.21 8.45
CA GLY A 267 10.75 -18.70 8.05
C GLY A 267 11.08 -18.83 6.55
N ARG A 268 10.12 -19.22 5.70
CA ARG A 268 10.21 -19.18 4.23
C ARG A 268 9.58 -17.90 3.67
N GLN A 269 9.71 -17.71 2.35
CA GLN A 269 9.16 -16.53 1.67
C GLN A 269 7.63 -16.57 1.48
N TRP A 270 7.05 -17.77 1.42
CA TRP A 270 5.66 -18.00 1.03
C TRP A 270 4.90 -18.88 2.02
N HIS A 271 3.61 -18.63 2.17
CA HIS A 271 2.72 -19.43 3.00
C HIS A 271 2.47 -20.80 2.41
N GLN A 272 2.62 -21.83 3.23
CA GLN A 272 2.21 -23.19 2.91
C GLN A 272 1.24 -23.70 3.97
N LEU A 273 0.57 -24.80 3.66
CA LEU A 273 -0.27 -25.48 4.62
C LEU A 273 0.57 -26.35 5.54
N TRP A 274 0.28 -26.29 6.82
CA TRP A 274 0.93 -27.06 7.88
C TRP A 274 -0.11 -27.75 8.73
N LEU A 275 0.29 -28.86 9.34
CA LEU A 275 -0.50 -29.65 10.27
C LEU A 275 0.15 -29.62 11.65
N MET A 276 -0.64 -29.32 12.67
CA MET A 276 -0.28 -29.49 14.08
C MET A 276 -1.33 -30.33 14.80
N THR A 277 -1.02 -30.74 16.04
CA THR A 277 -2.03 -31.35 16.91
C THR A 277 -2.92 -30.29 17.55
N SER A 278 -4.12 -30.66 17.96
CA SER A 278 -5.03 -29.79 18.73
C SER A 278 -4.51 -29.41 20.12
N GLU A 279 -3.44 -30.08 20.58
CA GLU A 279 -2.73 -29.77 21.82
C GLU A 279 -1.45 -28.94 21.57
N GLY A 280 -1.18 -28.54 20.32
CA GLY A 280 0.05 -27.86 19.91
C GLY A 280 1.17 -28.81 19.50
N GLY A 281 2.43 -28.38 19.68
CA GLY A 281 3.62 -29.18 19.42
C GLY A 281 4.25 -29.00 18.04
N ASP A 282 4.98 -30.02 17.60
CA ASP A 282 5.69 -30.03 16.32
C ASP A 282 4.72 -30.03 15.13
N VAL A 283 5.19 -29.47 14.02
CA VAL A 283 4.37 -29.18 12.85
C VAL A 283 4.94 -29.84 11.61
N LEU A 284 4.06 -30.32 10.74
CA LEU A 284 4.44 -31.02 9.51
C LEU A 284 3.90 -30.28 8.28
N PRO A 285 4.72 -30.07 7.25
CA PRO A 285 4.26 -29.44 6.02
C PRO A 285 3.29 -30.35 5.28
N LEU A 286 2.26 -29.76 4.69
CA LEU A 286 1.27 -30.44 3.85
C LEU A 286 1.38 -30.02 2.37
N THR A 287 1.82 -28.80 2.09
CA THR A 287 2.08 -28.30 0.74
C THR A 287 3.50 -27.73 0.62
N TYR A 288 4.00 -27.65 -0.60
CA TYR A 288 5.37 -27.20 -0.91
C TYR A 288 5.35 -26.34 -2.19
N GLY A 289 6.18 -25.30 -2.22
CA GLY A 289 6.31 -24.42 -3.38
C GLY A 289 6.72 -23.00 -3.04
N GLU A 290 6.94 -22.20 -4.09
CA GLU A 290 7.27 -20.76 -4.04
C GLU A 290 6.04 -19.93 -4.45
N PHE A 291 4.96 -20.12 -3.69
CA PHE A 291 3.65 -19.50 -3.85
C PHE A 291 2.89 -19.63 -2.53
N ASP A 292 1.81 -18.89 -2.35
CA ASP A 292 0.95 -19.02 -1.17
C ASP A 292 -0.10 -20.13 -1.35
N ALA A 293 -0.27 -20.93 -0.30
CA ALA A 293 -1.43 -21.79 -0.05
C ALA A 293 -2.07 -21.39 1.29
N THR A 294 -3.30 -20.89 1.25
CA THR A 294 -3.94 -20.17 2.37
C THR A 294 -5.42 -20.58 2.55
N ALA A 295 -6.03 -20.10 3.63
CA ALA A 295 -7.45 -20.32 3.97
C ALA A 295 -7.90 -21.79 3.89
N PRO A 296 -7.18 -22.74 4.54
CA PRO A 296 -7.53 -24.16 4.47
C PRO A 296 -8.83 -24.48 5.23
N ARG A 297 -9.63 -25.42 4.72
CA ARG A 297 -10.82 -25.98 5.39
C ARG A 297 -10.90 -27.50 5.22
N TRP A 298 -11.07 -28.21 6.33
CA TRP A 298 -11.32 -29.65 6.35
C TRP A 298 -12.70 -29.99 5.80
N SER A 299 -12.75 -31.11 5.06
CA SER A 299 -14.00 -31.83 4.84
C SER A 299 -14.48 -32.49 6.13
N ARG A 300 -15.79 -32.73 6.24
CA ARG A 300 -16.42 -33.34 7.43
C ARG A 300 -15.91 -34.75 7.75
N ASP A 301 -15.43 -35.47 6.74
CA ASP A 301 -14.83 -36.81 6.89
C ASP A 301 -13.33 -36.78 7.26
N ALA A 302 -12.73 -35.59 7.39
CA ALA A 302 -11.31 -35.37 7.69
C ALA A 302 -10.34 -36.04 6.69
N LYS A 303 -10.78 -36.29 5.45
CA LYS A 303 -9.98 -36.89 4.36
C LYS A 303 -9.53 -35.89 3.30
N HIS A 304 -10.10 -34.70 3.27
CA HIS A 304 -9.77 -33.68 2.27
C HIS A 304 -9.64 -32.31 2.92
N ILE A 305 -8.81 -31.46 2.32
CA ILE A 305 -8.69 -30.05 2.67
C ILE A 305 -8.90 -29.23 1.40
N ALA A 306 -9.82 -28.27 1.45
CA ALA A 306 -9.95 -27.24 0.43
C ALA A 306 -9.11 -26.02 0.82
N TYR A 307 -8.46 -25.36 -0.13
CA TYR A 307 -7.60 -24.19 0.14
C TYR A 307 -7.49 -23.28 -1.08
N ILE A 308 -7.08 -22.04 -0.83
CA ILE A 308 -6.81 -21.04 -1.87
C ILE A 308 -5.32 -21.06 -2.18
N SER A 309 -4.96 -21.01 -3.47
CA SER A 309 -3.58 -20.91 -3.91
C SER A 309 -3.41 -19.85 -4.98
N ASN A 310 -2.27 -19.16 -4.96
CA ASN A 310 -1.82 -18.26 -6.02
C ASN A 310 -0.66 -18.86 -6.86
N GLU A 311 -0.52 -20.19 -6.89
CA GLU A 311 0.50 -20.87 -7.71
C GLU A 311 0.46 -20.43 -9.19
N GLY A 312 -0.73 -20.16 -9.75
CA GLY A 312 -0.90 -19.62 -11.10
C GLY A 312 -0.82 -18.09 -11.23
N GLY A 313 -0.37 -17.38 -10.19
CA GLY A 313 -0.35 -15.92 -10.11
C GLY A 313 -1.66 -15.32 -9.57
N ASN A 314 -2.80 -15.67 -10.18
CA ASN A 314 -4.13 -15.34 -9.66
C ASN A 314 -4.58 -16.35 -8.58
N THR A 315 -5.58 -15.99 -7.77
CA THR A 315 -6.15 -16.89 -6.76
C THR A 315 -6.94 -18.03 -7.41
N SER A 316 -6.82 -19.22 -6.85
CA SER A 316 -7.42 -20.46 -7.38
C SER A 316 -7.82 -21.40 -6.24
N LEU A 317 -8.91 -22.14 -6.42
CA LEU A 317 -9.41 -23.09 -5.42
C LEU A 317 -8.87 -24.50 -5.69
N TRP A 318 -8.34 -25.14 -4.65
CA TRP A 318 -7.79 -26.49 -4.71
C TRP A 318 -8.36 -27.38 -3.62
N VAL A 319 -8.34 -28.68 -3.88
CA VAL A 319 -8.59 -29.72 -2.89
C VAL A 319 -7.38 -30.66 -2.84
N ILE A 320 -6.93 -31.03 -1.64
CA ILE A 320 -5.88 -32.02 -1.40
C ILE A 320 -6.43 -33.18 -0.54
N ALA A 321 -6.09 -34.41 -0.90
CA ALA A 321 -6.42 -35.60 -0.13
C ALA A 321 -5.41 -35.88 0.99
N VAL A 322 -5.90 -36.34 2.15
CA VAL A 322 -5.10 -36.71 3.33
C VAL A 322 -5.56 -38.08 3.86
N PRO A 323 -4.70 -39.12 3.84
CA PRO A 323 -3.34 -39.15 3.30
C PRO A 323 -3.30 -39.24 1.76
N GLY A 324 -2.12 -39.07 1.16
CA GLY A 324 -1.86 -39.34 -0.26
C GLY A 324 -1.56 -38.12 -1.12
N ALA A 325 -1.88 -36.90 -0.65
CA ALA A 325 -1.53 -35.63 -1.28
C ALA A 325 -2.02 -35.45 -2.73
N GLN A 326 -3.03 -36.22 -3.16
CA GLN A 326 -3.66 -36.00 -4.47
C GLN A 326 -4.29 -34.60 -4.50
N ARG A 327 -3.77 -33.74 -5.37
CA ARG A 327 -4.24 -32.36 -5.56
C ARG A 327 -5.15 -32.27 -6.77
N ARG A 328 -6.23 -31.50 -6.65
CA ARG A 328 -7.13 -31.17 -7.77
C ARG A 328 -7.58 -29.72 -7.68
N GLN A 329 -7.37 -28.96 -8.75
CA GLN A 329 -7.93 -27.62 -8.89
C GLN A 329 -9.45 -27.70 -9.17
N ILE A 330 -10.21 -26.82 -8.55
CA ILE A 330 -11.65 -26.65 -8.78
C ILE A 330 -11.83 -25.48 -9.75
N VAL A 331 -12.20 -25.79 -10.99
CA VAL A 331 -12.30 -24.81 -12.08
C VAL A 331 -13.76 -24.55 -12.43
N ALA A 332 -14.17 -23.28 -12.41
CA ALA A 332 -15.52 -22.81 -12.74
C ALA A 332 -15.58 -22.25 -14.17
N SER A 333 -15.50 -23.12 -15.18
CA SER A 333 -15.50 -22.70 -16.59
C SER A 333 -16.90 -22.47 -17.17
N GLU A 334 -17.95 -23.02 -16.56
CA GLU A 334 -19.34 -22.69 -16.86
C GLU A 334 -19.95 -22.01 -15.63
N ARG A 335 -20.40 -20.77 -15.77
CA ARG A 335 -20.95 -19.95 -14.68
C ARG A 335 -22.42 -19.67 -14.91
N ARG A 336 -23.26 -20.09 -13.96
CA ARG A 336 -24.71 -19.83 -13.96
C ARG A 336 -25.02 -18.70 -13.01
N TYR A 337 -25.27 -17.53 -13.59
CA TYR A 337 -25.56 -16.30 -12.87
C TYR A 337 -27.01 -16.27 -12.38
N ARG A 338 -27.27 -15.55 -11.28
CA ARG A 338 -28.65 -15.32 -10.79
C ARG A 338 -29.40 -14.30 -11.63
N GLU A 339 -28.68 -13.30 -12.12
CA GLU A 339 -29.22 -12.24 -12.94
C GLU A 339 -28.88 -12.45 -14.43
N PRO A 340 -29.67 -11.89 -15.36
CA PRO A 340 -29.32 -11.88 -16.77
C PRO A 340 -27.98 -11.14 -17.00
N VAL A 341 -27.04 -11.81 -17.65
CA VAL A 341 -25.72 -11.26 -17.99
C VAL A 341 -25.53 -11.16 -19.50
N GLY A 342 -24.64 -10.27 -19.93
CA GLY A 342 -24.10 -10.22 -21.28
C GLY A 342 -22.57 -10.14 -21.27
N ARG A 343 -21.97 -10.06 -22.46
CA ARG A 343 -20.52 -9.92 -22.63
C ARG A 343 -20.19 -8.50 -23.04
N LEU A 344 -19.18 -7.91 -22.41
CA LEU A 344 -18.57 -6.66 -22.84
C LEU A 344 -17.20 -6.96 -23.43
N ARG A 345 -16.97 -6.55 -24.68
CA ARG A 345 -15.66 -6.55 -25.33
C ARG A 345 -15.12 -5.14 -25.37
N LEU A 346 -13.90 -4.97 -24.87
CA LEU A 346 -13.17 -3.70 -24.90
C LEU A 346 -12.06 -3.81 -25.94
N ALA A 347 -11.93 -2.77 -26.76
CA ALA A 347 -10.79 -2.56 -27.65
C ALA A 347 -10.17 -1.20 -27.33
N VAL A 348 -9.03 -1.22 -26.66
CA VAL A 348 -8.24 -0.04 -26.31
C VAL A 348 -7.14 0.13 -27.34
N VAL A 349 -7.11 1.30 -27.98
CA VAL A 349 -6.20 1.58 -29.09
C VAL A 349 -5.57 2.97 -29.01
N ASP A 350 -4.46 3.14 -29.70
CA ASP A 350 -3.93 4.46 -30.01
C ASP A 350 -4.71 5.16 -31.14
N ALA A 351 -4.33 6.40 -31.45
CA ALA A 351 -4.91 7.19 -32.53
C ALA A 351 -4.75 6.56 -33.93
N ALA A 352 -3.76 5.68 -34.13
CA ALA A 352 -3.57 4.92 -35.37
C ALA A 352 -4.40 3.61 -35.39
N GLY A 353 -5.14 3.32 -34.33
CA GLY A 353 -5.99 2.15 -34.19
C GLY A 353 -5.26 0.87 -33.77
N ARG A 354 -3.99 0.94 -33.37
CA ARG A 354 -3.20 -0.19 -32.89
C ARG A 354 -3.55 -0.49 -31.43
N PRO A 355 -3.62 -1.77 -31.00
CA PRO A 355 -3.84 -2.13 -29.61
C PRO A 355 -2.82 -1.46 -28.68
N LEU A 356 -3.30 -0.92 -27.56
CA LEU A 356 -2.46 -0.24 -26.58
C LEU A 356 -2.75 -0.80 -25.18
N PRO A 357 -1.73 -1.33 -24.47
CA PRO A 357 -1.90 -1.74 -23.08
C PRO A 357 -2.35 -0.59 -22.20
N ALA A 358 -3.28 -0.84 -21.29
CA ALA A 358 -3.86 0.22 -20.47
C ALA A 358 -4.45 -0.32 -19.16
N ARG A 359 -4.63 0.58 -18.19
CA ARG A 359 -5.47 0.38 -17.02
C ARG A 359 -6.92 0.68 -17.36
N VAL A 360 -7.83 -0.16 -16.89
CA VAL A 360 -9.26 -0.09 -17.19
C VAL A 360 -10.07 -0.20 -15.90
N SER A 361 -11.03 0.69 -15.73
CA SER A 361 -12.13 0.55 -14.77
C SER A 361 -13.43 0.30 -15.52
N VAL A 362 -14.19 -0.70 -15.08
CA VAL A 362 -15.53 -0.99 -15.59
C VAL A 362 -16.51 -1.02 -14.42
N THR A 363 -17.43 -0.08 -14.39
CA THR A 363 -18.33 0.16 -13.25
C THR A 363 -19.77 0.25 -13.71
N ARG A 364 -20.69 -0.37 -12.96
CA ARG A 364 -22.14 -0.28 -13.21
C ARG A 364 -22.76 0.89 -12.42
N SER A 365 -24.01 1.23 -12.73
CA SER A 365 -24.78 2.26 -12.01
C SER A 365 -24.95 2.01 -10.51
N ASP A 366 -24.80 0.76 -10.04
CA ASP A 366 -24.77 0.41 -8.61
C ASP A 366 -23.40 0.63 -7.94
N GLY A 367 -22.40 1.08 -8.70
CA GLY A 367 -21.04 1.34 -8.24
C GLY A 367 -20.14 0.11 -8.17
N ARG A 368 -20.65 -1.10 -8.47
CA ARG A 368 -19.80 -2.32 -8.47
C ARG A 368 -18.86 -2.31 -9.67
N ALA A 369 -17.62 -2.69 -9.41
CA ALA A 369 -16.59 -2.85 -10.44
C ALA A 369 -16.60 -4.28 -11.01
N TYR A 370 -16.20 -4.43 -12.26
CA TYR A 370 -16.12 -5.70 -12.99
C TYR A 370 -14.80 -5.82 -13.75
N ALA A 371 -14.34 -7.05 -13.96
CA ALA A 371 -13.11 -7.37 -14.68
C ALA A 371 -13.25 -8.72 -15.41
N PRO A 372 -12.38 -9.04 -16.37
CA PRO A 372 -12.26 -10.37 -16.95
C PRO A 372 -12.05 -11.46 -15.89
N ASP A 373 -12.44 -12.69 -16.21
CA ASP A 373 -12.44 -13.81 -15.27
C ASP A 373 -11.05 -14.24 -14.79
N ASP A 374 -10.01 -13.89 -15.56
CA ASP A 374 -8.60 -14.21 -15.33
C ASP A 374 -7.74 -12.98 -14.98
N ALA A 375 -8.27 -11.77 -15.13
CA ALA A 375 -7.56 -10.54 -14.80
C ALA A 375 -7.34 -10.40 -13.30
N TRP A 376 -6.24 -9.76 -12.92
CA TRP A 376 -6.06 -9.30 -11.55
C TRP A 376 -6.88 -8.04 -11.32
N ARG A 377 -7.63 -8.07 -10.23
CA ARG A 377 -8.47 -6.97 -9.81
C ARG A 377 -7.77 -6.22 -8.71
N HIS A 378 -7.74 -4.91 -8.88
CA HIS A 378 -7.22 -3.97 -7.91
C HIS A 378 -8.33 -3.01 -7.51
N ALA A 379 -8.24 -2.45 -6.32
CA ALA A 379 -9.11 -1.40 -5.84
C ALA A 379 -8.30 -0.36 -5.07
N ASP A 380 -8.90 0.82 -4.91
CA ASP A 380 -8.27 1.93 -4.21
C ASP A 380 -8.73 1.97 -2.75
N GLU A 381 -7.80 1.90 -1.80
CA GLU A 381 -8.09 1.72 -0.37
C GLU A 381 -8.63 2.99 0.34
N ALA A 382 -8.70 4.11 -0.38
CA ALA A 382 -9.30 5.35 0.11
C ALA A 382 -10.06 6.05 -1.01
N PHE A 383 -11.24 6.58 -0.73
CA PHE A 383 -12.04 7.29 -1.74
C PHE A 383 -13.02 8.26 -1.12
N ASP A 384 -13.55 9.17 -1.95
CA ASP A 384 -14.65 10.05 -1.55
C ASP A 384 -15.99 9.32 -1.73
N ARG A 385 -16.66 9.05 -0.60
CA ARG A 385 -17.96 8.37 -0.57
C ARG A 385 -19.11 9.21 -1.14
N THR A 386 -18.93 10.51 -1.28
CA THR A 386 -19.88 11.39 -1.95
C THR A 386 -19.80 11.26 -3.48
N GLU A 387 -18.66 10.80 -4.01
CA GLU A 387 -18.47 10.58 -5.44
C GLU A 387 -18.84 9.16 -5.89
N ARG A 388 -18.59 8.15 -5.05
CA ARG A 388 -18.89 6.73 -5.37
C ARG A 388 -19.30 5.94 -4.12
N GLY A 389 -20.06 4.85 -4.30
CA GLY A 389 -20.46 3.96 -3.21
C GLY A 389 -19.40 2.90 -2.81
N PHE A 390 -18.51 2.55 -3.74
CA PHE A 390 -17.43 1.58 -3.56
C PHE A 390 -16.09 2.13 -4.05
N GLU A 391 -15.02 1.45 -3.63
CA GLU A 391 -13.62 1.65 -4.04
C GLU A 391 -13.43 1.65 -5.57
N TYR A 392 -12.37 2.31 -6.04
CA TYR A 392 -12.14 2.47 -7.48
C TYR A 392 -11.52 1.18 -8.00
N GLY A 393 -12.35 0.29 -8.55
CA GLY A 393 -11.89 -0.99 -9.08
C GLY A 393 -11.27 -0.86 -10.47
N TYR A 394 -10.11 -1.48 -10.68
CA TYR A 394 -9.44 -1.51 -11.98
C TYR A 394 -8.73 -2.84 -12.26
N PHE A 395 -8.35 -3.05 -13.52
CA PHE A 395 -7.48 -4.13 -14.00
C PHE A 395 -6.65 -3.63 -15.19
N HIS A 396 -5.61 -4.38 -15.58
CA HIS A 396 -4.80 -4.07 -16.76
C HIS A 396 -5.19 -4.94 -17.98
N THR A 397 -5.07 -4.38 -19.17
CA THR A 397 -5.26 -5.08 -20.45
C THR A 397 -4.07 -4.87 -21.37
N SER A 398 -3.83 -5.81 -22.28
CA SER A 398 -2.88 -5.67 -23.40
C SER A 398 -3.44 -4.87 -24.59
N GLY A 399 -4.66 -4.33 -24.47
CA GLY A 399 -5.37 -3.60 -25.51
C GLY A 399 -6.73 -4.22 -25.87
N THR A 400 -7.01 -5.42 -25.38
CA THR A 400 -8.33 -6.06 -25.50
C THR A 400 -8.72 -6.76 -24.20
N ALA A 401 -9.98 -6.64 -23.81
CA ALA A 401 -10.52 -7.36 -22.66
C ALA A 401 -11.93 -7.85 -22.97
N GLU A 402 -12.29 -9.03 -22.46
CA GLU A 402 -13.65 -9.54 -22.53
C GLU A 402 -14.10 -9.95 -21.14
N LEU A 403 -15.25 -9.42 -20.71
CA LEU A 403 -15.78 -9.65 -19.37
C LEU A 403 -17.28 -9.90 -19.40
N THR A 404 -17.75 -10.71 -18.45
CA THR A 404 -19.17 -10.97 -18.23
C THR A 404 -19.70 -9.97 -17.20
N VAL A 405 -20.76 -9.26 -17.55
CA VAL A 405 -21.37 -8.24 -16.69
C VAL A 405 -22.89 -8.40 -16.66
N PRO A 406 -23.57 -8.01 -15.56
CA PRO A 406 -25.03 -7.92 -15.55
C PRO A 406 -25.53 -7.05 -16.70
N ALA A 407 -26.68 -7.42 -17.27
CA ALA A 407 -27.31 -6.61 -18.30
C ALA A 407 -27.67 -5.21 -17.75
N GLY A 408 -27.44 -4.17 -18.56
CA GLY A 408 -27.68 -2.77 -18.18
C GLY A 408 -26.57 -1.83 -18.63
N ALA A 409 -26.63 -0.59 -18.13
CA ALA A 409 -25.65 0.44 -18.40
C ALA A 409 -24.34 0.20 -17.65
N VAL A 410 -23.24 0.38 -18.34
CA VAL A 410 -21.88 0.21 -17.83
C VAL A 410 -21.03 1.39 -18.28
N ARG A 411 -20.26 1.95 -17.35
CA ARG A 411 -19.25 2.98 -17.61
C ARG A 411 -17.87 2.34 -17.67
N VAL A 412 -17.07 2.77 -18.64
CA VAL A 412 -15.69 2.33 -18.85
C VAL A 412 -14.78 3.55 -18.82
N GLU A 413 -13.70 3.47 -18.03
CA GLU A 413 -12.64 4.48 -17.97
C GLU A 413 -11.30 3.80 -18.26
N VAL A 414 -10.48 4.41 -19.12
CA VAL A 414 -9.20 3.85 -19.58
C VAL A 414 -8.10 4.89 -19.41
N TRP A 415 -6.97 4.44 -18.88
CA TRP A 415 -5.80 5.24 -18.56
C TRP A 415 -4.52 4.56 -19.02
N HIS A 416 -3.56 5.35 -19.52
CA HIS A 416 -2.24 4.89 -19.95
C HIS A 416 -1.21 5.98 -19.67
N GLY A 417 -0.90 6.19 -18.38
CA GLY A 417 0.04 7.21 -17.90
C GLY A 417 -0.41 8.68 -18.07
N PRO A 418 0.37 9.63 -17.53
CA PRO A 418 0.09 11.07 -17.57
C PRO A 418 0.34 11.71 -18.96
N GLU A 419 0.98 10.98 -19.89
CA GLU A 419 1.22 11.45 -21.26
C GLU A 419 -0.03 11.34 -22.17
N TYR A 420 -1.17 10.88 -21.64
CA TYR A 420 -2.41 10.65 -22.38
C TYR A 420 -3.64 11.25 -21.71
N HIS A 421 -4.65 11.58 -22.51
CA HIS A 421 -5.98 11.89 -22.02
C HIS A 421 -6.69 10.63 -21.50
N VAL A 422 -7.53 10.81 -20.48
CA VAL A 422 -8.40 9.74 -19.96
C VAL A 422 -9.51 9.47 -20.96
N ALA A 423 -9.58 8.25 -21.49
CA ALA A 423 -10.67 7.84 -22.36
C ALA A 423 -11.85 7.30 -21.54
N ARG A 424 -13.07 7.74 -21.86
CA ARG A 424 -14.30 7.33 -21.17
C ARG A 424 -15.35 6.86 -22.18
N GLY A 425 -16.18 5.90 -21.78
CA GLY A 425 -17.30 5.43 -22.60
C GLY A 425 -18.43 4.88 -21.74
N GLU A 426 -19.65 4.99 -22.27
CA GLU A 426 -20.83 4.36 -21.69
C GLU A 426 -21.42 3.37 -22.70
N VAL A 427 -21.77 2.18 -22.22
CA VAL A 427 -22.27 1.09 -23.06
C VAL A 427 -23.41 0.38 -22.35
N THR A 428 -24.47 0.07 -23.08
CA THR A 428 -25.56 -0.77 -22.57
C THR A 428 -25.33 -2.21 -23.00
N VAL A 429 -25.22 -3.12 -22.05
CA VAL A 429 -25.05 -4.56 -22.29
C VAL A 429 -26.40 -5.25 -22.23
N THR A 430 -26.79 -5.91 -23.31
CA THR A 430 -28.03 -6.71 -23.37
C THR A 430 -27.77 -8.16 -22.95
N ALA A 431 -28.71 -8.74 -22.20
CA ALA A 431 -28.62 -10.14 -21.76
C ALA A 431 -28.40 -11.11 -22.94
N GLY A 432 -27.46 -12.04 -22.78
CA GLY A 432 -27.10 -13.04 -23.79
C GLY A 432 -26.45 -12.48 -25.07
N ARG A 433 -26.16 -11.18 -25.13
CA ARG A 433 -25.50 -10.54 -26.27
C ARG A 433 -24.10 -10.03 -25.89
N THR A 434 -23.30 -9.77 -26.91
CA THR A 434 -22.00 -9.12 -26.76
C THR A 434 -22.12 -7.66 -27.19
N ALA A 435 -21.80 -6.73 -26.28
CA ALA A 435 -21.56 -5.33 -26.60
C ALA A 435 -20.06 -5.11 -26.81
N THR A 436 -19.68 -4.24 -27.74
CA THR A 436 -18.27 -3.88 -27.98
C THR A 436 -18.10 -2.39 -27.77
N GLN A 437 -17.15 -2.00 -26.91
CA GLN A 437 -16.75 -0.63 -26.70
C GLN A 437 -15.31 -0.45 -27.20
N ARG A 438 -15.13 0.42 -28.19
CA ARG A 438 -13.81 0.87 -28.64
C ARG A 438 -13.47 2.18 -27.93
N LEU A 439 -12.28 2.25 -27.34
CA LEU A 439 -11.75 3.47 -26.70
C LEU A 439 -10.43 3.84 -27.36
N VAL A 440 -10.30 5.11 -27.75
CA VAL A 440 -9.09 5.66 -28.35
C VAL A 440 -8.37 6.49 -27.29
N LEU A 441 -7.10 6.17 -27.03
CA LEU A 441 -6.23 6.92 -26.14
C LEU A 441 -5.47 7.97 -26.95
N GLU A 442 -5.78 9.23 -26.68
CA GLU A 442 -5.14 10.39 -27.32
C GLU A 442 -3.95 10.86 -26.49
N ARG A 443 -2.79 10.97 -27.12
CA ARG A 443 -1.53 11.35 -26.47
C ARG A 443 -1.41 12.87 -26.34
N LEU A 444 -1.22 13.37 -25.12
CA LEU A 444 -0.98 14.78 -24.77
C LEU A 444 0.41 15.25 -25.22
N VAL A 445 1.42 14.41 -24.99
CA VAL A 445 2.82 14.68 -25.30
C VAL A 445 3.59 13.37 -25.46
N ASN A 446 4.69 13.40 -26.21
CA ASN A 446 5.65 12.30 -26.28
C ASN A 446 6.96 12.81 -25.68
N LEU A 447 7.19 12.49 -24.40
CA LEU A 447 8.36 12.88 -23.63
C LEU A 447 9.61 12.07 -24.02
N PRO A 448 9.53 10.75 -24.32
CA PRO A 448 10.67 10.02 -24.87
C PRO A 448 11.24 10.64 -26.16
N ALA A 449 10.37 11.14 -27.04
CA ALA A 449 10.79 11.87 -28.25
C ALA A 449 11.48 13.23 -27.96
N ARG A 450 11.53 13.64 -26.69
CA ARG A 450 12.20 14.84 -26.17
C ARG A 450 13.28 14.50 -25.15
N ASP A 451 13.77 13.26 -25.18
CA ASP A 451 14.86 12.73 -24.33
C ASP A 451 14.49 12.52 -22.85
N TRP A 452 13.20 12.52 -22.50
CA TRP A 452 12.70 12.32 -21.15
C TRP A 452 12.11 10.92 -20.98
N TRP A 453 12.60 10.18 -19.99
CA TRP A 453 12.16 8.81 -19.71
C TRP A 453 11.58 8.72 -18.30
N SER A 454 10.37 8.18 -18.19
CA SER A 454 9.71 8.00 -16.89
C SER A 454 10.27 6.81 -16.12
N GLY A 455 10.31 6.91 -14.80
CA GLY A 455 10.58 5.79 -13.92
C GLY A 455 9.82 5.88 -12.60
N ASP A 456 9.58 4.72 -12.02
CA ASP A 456 9.12 4.56 -10.64
C ASP A 456 10.29 4.00 -9.84
N LEU A 457 10.73 4.75 -8.83
CA LEU A 457 11.91 4.43 -8.02
C LEU A 457 11.61 3.44 -6.88
N HIS A 458 10.34 3.14 -6.62
CA HIS A 458 9.93 2.36 -5.46
C HIS A 458 8.73 1.47 -5.76
N VAL A 459 9.00 0.23 -6.14
CA VAL A 459 7.98 -0.80 -6.37
C VAL A 459 8.37 -2.08 -5.63
N HIS A 460 7.40 -2.77 -5.04
CA HIS A 460 7.58 -4.07 -4.39
C HIS A 460 6.75 -5.14 -5.10
N MET A 461 7.38 -5.89 -6.01
CA MET A 461 6.71 -6.88 -6.84
C MET A 461 5.85 -7.86 -6.01
N ASN A 462 6.38 -8.37 -4.89
CA ASN A 462 5.65 -9.19 -3.93
C ASN A 462 5.84 -8.75 -2.47
N TYR A 463 4.76 -8.38 -1.78
CA TYR A 463 4.80 -7.98 -0.36
C TYR A 463 3.74 -8.65 0.53
N GLY A 464 3.33 -9.88 0.18
CA GLY A 464 2.31 -10.65 0.94
C GLY A 464 0.86 -10.51 0.50
N GLY A 465 0.59 -9.96 -0.70
CA GLY A 465 -0.75 -9.77 -1.24
C GLY A 465 -1.51 -11.06 -1.59
N ALA A 466 -2.68 -10.89 -2.21
CA ALA A 466 -3.52 -11.99 -2.67
C ALA A 466 -2.91 -12.70 -3.89
N TYR A 467 -2.25 -11.94 -4.77
CA TYR A 467 -1.65 -12.43 -6.00
C TYR A 467 -0.17 -12.76 -5.81
N ARG A 468 0.38 -13.54 -6.75
CA ARG A 468 1.82 -13.81 -6.87
C ARG A 468 2.34 -13.23 -8.17
N ASN A 469 3.17 -12.21 -8.06
CA ASN A 469 3.71 -11.47 -9.21
C ASN A 469 5.05 -12.04 -9.66
N THR A 470 5.35 -11.74 -10.92
CA THR A 470 6.54 -12.20 -11.65
C THR A 470 7.10 -11.01 -12.44
N PRO A 471 8.39 -11.01 -12.79
CA PRO A 471 8.97 -9.95 -13.59
C PRO A 471 8.19 -9.69 -14.89
N GLU A 472 7.71 -10.74 -15.57
CA GLU A 472 6.94 -10.61 -16.81
C GLU A 472 5.59 -9.92 -16.61
N HIS A 473 4.90 -10.24 -15.51
CA HIS A 473 3.61 -9.65 -15.20
C HIS A 473 3.75 -8.21 -14.67
N LEU A 474 4.76 -7.92 -13.84
CA LEU A 474 5.09 -6.56 -13.43
C LEU A 474 5.44 -5.69 -14.64
N ALA A 475 6.22 -6.21 -15.60
CA ALA A 475 6.52 -5.51 -16.85
C ALA A 475 5.26 -5.25 -17.68
N PHE A 476 4.29 -6.17 -17.67
CA PHE A 476 2.98 -5.96 -18.31
C PHE A 476 2.18 -4.84 -17.64
N GLN A 477 2.06 -4.84 -16.31
CA GLN A 477 1.37 -3.78 -15.55
C GLN A 477 2.03 -2.42 -15.81
N SER A 478 3.36 -2.36 -15.76
CA SER A 478 4.13 -1.13 -15.95
C SER A 478 3.99 -0.53 -17.36
N ARG A 479 4.00 -1.37 -18.39
CA ARG A 479 3.73 -0.93 -19.77
C ARG A 479 2.29 -0.44 -19.95
N ALA A 480 1.33 -1.04 -19.26
CA ALA A 480 -0.05 -0.55 -19.27
C ALA A 480 -0.19 0.83 -18.62
N GLU A 481 0.74 1.21 -17.74
CA GLU A 481 0.82 2.54 -17.10
C GLU A 481 1.76 3.54 -17.80
N ASP A 482 2.26 3.23 -19.01
CA ASP A 482 3.22 4.06 -19.79
C ASP A 482 4.51 4.39 -19.01
N LEU A 483 5.05 3.39 -18.34
CA LEU A 483 6.28 3.49 -17.55
C LEU A 483 7.48 2.93 -18.34
N HIS A 484 8.64 3.60 -18.25
CA HIS A 484 9.85 3.19 -18.96
C HIS A 484 10.91 2.55 -18.06
N VAL A 485 10.98 2.91 -16.77
CA VAL A 485 11.90 2.32 -15.79
C VAL A 485 11.13 1.90 -14.53
N VAL A 486 11.35 0.69 -14.06
CA VAL A 486 10.81 0.18 -12.80
C VAL A 486 11.96 -0.30 -11.95
N GLU A 487 12.22 0.41 -10.85
CA GLU A 487 13.11 -0.05 -9.79
C GLU A 487 12.26 -0.89 -8.81
N ASN A 488 12.29 -2.21 -9.00
CA ASN A 488 11.66 -3.15 -8.07
C ASN A 488 12.58 -3.32 -6.86
N LEU A 489 12.26 -2.65 -5.77
CA LEU A 489 12.97 -2.71 -4.51
C LEU A 489 12.61 -4.00 -3.79
N ILE A 490 13.56 -4.92 -3.70
CA ILE A 490 13.45 -6.08 -2.83
C ILE A 490 13.60 -5.57 -1.39
N VAL A 491 12.76 -6.07 -0.48
CA VAL A 491 12.66 -5.58 0.89
C VAL A 491 12.29 -6.70 1.86
N ASN A 492 12.68 -6.54 3.13
CA ASN A 492 12.24 -7.37 4.23
C ASN A 492 10.77 -7.13 4.62
N LYS A 493 10.10 -8.20 5.02
CA LYS A 493 8.73 -8.19 5.55
C LYS A 493 8.64 -9.22 6.66
N GLU A 494 8.37 -8.79 7.89
CA GLU A 494 8.48 -9.63 9.09
C GLU A 494 9.84 -10.35 9.21
N GLN A 495 9.91 -11.65 8.90
CA GLN A 495 11.12 -12.48 8.98
C GLN A 495 11.53 -13.03 7.61
N ARG A 496 11.05 -12.41 6.53
CA ARG A 496 11.20 -12.89 5.14
C ARG A 496 11.58 -11.73 4.23
N ILE A 497 12.11 -12.06 3.05
CA ILE A 497 12.45 -11.12 1.97
C ILE A 497 11.87 -11.74 0.69
N PRO A 498 10.58 -11.50 0.39
CA PRO A 498 9.82 -12.34 -0.55
C PRO A 498 10.45 -12.50 -1.93
N ASP A 499 11.06 -11.43 -2.42
CA ASP A 499 11.65 -11.36 -3.76
C ASP A 499 13.17 -11.57 -3.80
N ILE A 500 13.81 -12.01 -2.71
CA ILE A 500 15.28 -12.15 -2.64
C ILE A 500 15.86 -13.01 -3.77
N ALA A 501 15.11 -14.00 -4.24
CA ALA A 501 15.53 -14.89 -5.32
C ALA A 501 15.63 -14.19 -6.70
N TYR A 502 15.05 -13.00 -6.85
CA TYR A 502 15.10 -12.21 -8.08
C TYR A 502 16.26 -11.20 -8.10
N PHE A 503 17.00 -11.03 -7.00
CA PHE A 503 18.13 -10.10 -6.97
C PHE A 503 19.15 -10.43 -8.05
N ARG A 504 19.51 -9.40 -8.82
CA ARG A 504 20.48 -9.46 -9.92
C ARG A 504 20.97 -8.04 -10.22
N THR A 505 22.15 -7.94 -10.82
CA THR A 505 22.81 -6.64 -11.04
C THR A 505 22.59 -6.10 -12.45
N ASP A 506 22.21 -6.96 -13.40
CA ASP A 506 21.79 -6.60 -14.74
C ASP A 506 20.25 -6.40 -14.82
N PRO A 507 19.73 -5.62 -15.79
CA PRO A 507 18.30 -5.52 -16.00
C PRO A 507 17.65 -6.89 -16.20
N ASP A 508 16.43 -7.06 -15.70
CA ASP A 508 15.69 -8.30 -15.82
C ASP A 508 15.36 -8.64 -17.29
N PRO A 509 15.35 -9.92 -17.72
CA PRO A 509 14.98 -10.36 -19.06
C PRO A 509 13.62 -9.88 -19.57
N ALA A 510 12.71 -9.47 -18.68
CA ALA A 510 11.45 -8.83 -19.06
C ALA A 510 11.64 -7.41 -19.65
N SER A 511 12.85 -6.86 -19.58
CA SER A 511 13.25 -5.57 -20.16
C SER A 511 13.27 -5.60 -21.70
N THR A 512 13.09 -4.43 -22.32
CA THR A 512 13.14 -4.19 -23.77
C THR A 512 13.82 -2.84 -24.06
N PRO A 513 14.16 -2.49 -25.32
CA PRO A 513 14.85 -1.21 -25.61
C PRO A 513 14.16 0.08 -25.14
N GLY A 514 12.85 0.03 -24.85
CA GLY A 514 12.08 1.17 -24.31
C GLY A 514 11.52 0.94 -22.91
N PHE A 515 11.91 -0.15 -22.24
CA PHE A 515 11.43 -0.50 -20.91
C PHE A 515 12.50 -1.25 -20.11
N LEU A 516 12.86 -0.76 -18.94
CA LEU A 516 13.80 -1.38 -18.02
C LEU A 516 13.06 -1.84 -16.77
N LEU A 517 13.13 -3.13 -16.47
CA LEU A 517 12.81 -3.67 -15.14
C LEU A 517 14.10 -4.06 -14.44
N VAL A 518 14.22 -3.66 -13.20
CA VAL A 518 15.44 -3.80 -12.41
C VAL A 518 15.08 -4.26 -11.01
N HIS A 519 15.92 -5.10 -10.43
CA HIS A 519 15.81 -5.55 -9.04
C HIS A 519 16.85 -4.83 -8.18
N ASP A 520 16.40 -3.81 -7.46
CA ASP A 520 17.20 -3.03 -6.53
C ASP A 520 16.74 -3.33 -5.09
N GLN A 521 17.17 -2.55 -4.10
CA GLN A 521 16.95 -2.86 -2.67
C GLN A 521 16.33 -1.67 -1.95
N GLU A 522 15.32 -1.91 -1.11
CA GLU A 522 14.98 -0.99 -0.04
C GLU A 522 15.68 -1.48 1.23
N TYR A 523 16.59 -0.69 1.77
CA TYR A 523 17.12 -0.94 3.11
C TYR A 523 16.15 -0.35 4.12
N HIS A 524 15.34 -1.24 4.71
CA HIS A 524 14.17 -0.90 5.51
C HIS A 524 14.39 -1.24 6.99
N THR A 525 14.46 -0.20 7.82
CA THR A 525 14.77 -0.31 9.24
C THR A 525 13.60 0.14 10.11
N SER A 526 13.45 -0.40 11.32
CA SER A 526 12.40 0.05 12.26
C SER A 526 12.76 1.34 13.01
N TYR A 527 13.90 1.97 12.69
CA TYR A 527 14.40 3.12 13.45
C TYR A 527 14.80 4.27 12.52
N TRP A 528 15.86 4.12 11.72
CA TRP A 528 16.53 5.22 10.98
C TRP A 528 15.73 5.78 9.77
N GLY A 529 14.53 5.25 9.53
CA GLY A 529 13.81 5.43 8.28
C GLY A 529 14.40 4.54 7.19
N HIS A 530 13.91 4.68 5.96
CA HIS A 530 14.18 3.74 4.88
C HIS A 530 14.93 4.40 3.74
N THR A 531 15.71 3.60 3.02
CA THR A 531 16.50 4.08 1.87
C THR A 531 16.38 3.15 0.67
N GLY A 532 16.30 3.73 -0.52
CA GLY A 532 16.38 3.02 -1.79
C GLY A 532 17.83 2.94 -2.26
N LEU A 533 18.32 1.73 -2.55
CA LEU A 533 19.66 1.45 -3.04
C LEU A 533 19.58 1.07 -4.53
N LEU A 534 19.77 2.04 -5.41
CA LEU A 534 19.56 1.83 -6.85
C LEU A 534 20.89 1.50 -7.56
N GLY A 535 21.00 0.34 -8.21
CA GLY A 535 22.18 -0.01 -9.01
C GLY A 535 23.31 -0.66 -8.25
N LEU A 536 23.00 -1.54 -7.30
CA LEU A 536 23.98 -2.47 -6.72
C LEU A 536 24.60 -3.34 -7.83
N ARG A 537 25.91 -3.58 -7.76
CA ARG A 537 26.70 -4.21 -8.84
C ARG A 537 27.34 -5.53 -8.47
N ASP A 538 27.29 -5.90 -7.20
CA ASP A 538 27.94 -7.11 -6.71
C ASP A 538 26.97 -8.00 -5.93
N HIS A 539 26.44 -7.51 -4.81
CA HIS A 539 25.60 -8.32 -3.93
C HIS A 539 24.55 -7.48 -3.19
N TYR A 540 23.48 -8.15 -2.77
CA TYR A 540 22.45 -7.62 -1.89
C TYR A 540 23.01 -7.38 -0.48
N LEU A 541 22.68 -6.25 0.14
CA LEU A 541 23.20 -5.93 1.47
C LEU A 541 22.37 -6.63 2.56
N LEU A 542 23.02 -7.45 3.40
CA LEU A 542 22.41 -8.16 4.52
C LEU A 542 23.22 -7.93 5.82
N PRO A 543 22.57 -7.97 7.01
CA PRO A 543 21.12 -8.12 7.23
C PRO A 543 20.34 -6.81 7.04
N GLU A 544 19.06 -6.88 6.66
CA GLU A 544 18.16 -5.71 6.50
C GLU A 544 17.40 -5.32 7.78
N TYR A 545 17.86 -5.76 8.93
CA TYR A 545 17.15 -5.57 10.19
C TYR A 545 18.04 -4.80 11.16
N VAL A 546 17.54 -3.66 11.64
CA VAL A 546 18.19 -2.80 12.64
C VAL A 546 17.13 -2.25 13.59
N GLY A 547 17.44 -2.23 14.88
CA GLY A 547 16.55 -1.69 15.92
C GLY A 547 15.35 -2.57 16.29
N TYR A 548 15.36 -3.87 15.97
CA TYR A 548 14.27 -4.80 16.26
C TYR A 548 14.40 -5.39 17.68
N PRO A 549 13.57 -4.99 18.66
CA PRO A 549 13.74 -5.42 20.04
C PRO A 549 13.58 -6.93 20.22
N ASN A 550 14.31 -7.49 21.21
CA ASN A 550 14.34 -8.93 21.51
C ASN A 550 14.79 -9.82 20.33
N THR A 551 15.66 -9.30 19.45
CA THR A 551 16.26 -10.06 18.36
C THR A 551 17.78 -9.82 18.30
N ALA A 552 18.50 -10.60 17.49
CA ALA A 552 19.92 -10.34 17.19
C ALA A 552 20.15 -9.03 16.39
N ALA A 553 19.08 -8.41 15.89
CA ALA A 553 19.07 -7.14 15.19
C ALA A 553 18.57 -5.97 16.08
N ALA A 554 18.70 -6.10 17.41
CA ALA A 554 18.24 -5.08 18.35
C ALA A 554 19.14 -3.84 18.41
N SER A 555 20.40 -3.94 17.97
CA SER A 555 21.32 -2.80 17.87
C SER A 555 20.80 -1.77 16.88
N LEU A 556 21.09 -0.49 17.13
CA LEU A 556 20.85 0.58 16.16
C LEU A 556 21.98 0.71 15.12
N TYR A 557 22.98 -0.16 15.16
CA TYR A 557 24.00 -0.27 14.13
C TYR A 557 23.66 -1.43 13.16
N PRO A 558 23.90 -1.30 11.84
CA PRO A 558 24.39 -0.11 11.14
C PRO A 558 23.35 1.01 10.99
N MET A 559 23.82 2.23 10.80
CA MET A 559 22.99 3.39 10.40
C MET A 559 22.74 3.38 8.88
N ASN A 560 21.78 4.16 8.39
CA ASN A 560 21.62 4.37 6.94
C ASN A 560 22.89 4.96 6.32
N ALA A 561 23.63 5.81 7.04
CA ALA A 561 24.90 6.35 6.57
C ALA A 561 25.98 5.28 6.32
N ASP A 562 26.00 4.19 7.12
CA ASP A 562 26.90 3.06 6.92
C ASP A 562 26.53 2.25 5.67
N VAL A 563 25.22 1.99 5.52
CA VAL A 563 24.66 1.28 4.37
C VAL A 563 24.90 2.06 3.08
N ALA A 564 24.80 3.39 3.14
CA ALA A 564 25.12 4.26 2.03
C ALA A 564 26.57 4.08 1.55
N ASP A 565 27.54 3.98 2.46
CA ASP A 565 28.93 3.72 2.11
C ASP A 565 29.12 2.35 1.43
N LEU A 566 28.43 1.32 1.91
CA LEU A 566 28.44 -0.01 1.30
C LEU A 566 27.84 -0.02 -0.10
N ALA A 567 26.71 0.67 -0.31
CA ALA A 567 26.05 0.75 -1.60
C ALA A 567 26.85 1.61 -2.60
N HIS A 568 27.41 2.75 -2.15
CA HIS A 568 28.29 3.60 -2.96
C HIS A 568 29.57 2.86 -3.37
N ALA A 569 30.11 1.99 -2.52
CA ALA A 569 31.23 1.13 -2.88
C ALA A 569 30.89 0.17 -4.05
N GLN A 570 29.62 -0.22 -4.19
CA GLN A 570 29.13 -0.96 -5.36
C GLN A 570 28.74 -0.04 -6.54
N GLY A 571 28.71 1.27 -6.36
CA GLY A 571 28.33 2.26 -7.38
C GLY A 571 26.82 2.50 -7.51
N ALA A 572 26.06 2.14 -6.48
CA ALA A 572 24.63 2.43 -6.38
C ALA A 572 24.38 3.90 -6.03
N LEU A 573 23.15 4.37 -6.26
CA LEU A 573 22.63 5.63 -5.73
C LEU A 573 21.84 5.36 -4.45
N ILE A 574 21.87 6.33 -3.54
CA ILE A 574 21.10 6.33 -2.30
C ILE A 574 19.95 7.33 -2.38
N GLY A 575 18.74 6.82 -2.24
CA GLY A 575 17.52 7.59 -2.04
C GLY A 575 17.00 7.50 -0.61
N TYR A 576 16.37 8.55 -0.14
CA TYR A 576 15.54 8.50 1.08
C TYR A 576 14.08 8.45 0.64
N VAL A 577 13.35 7.43 1.07
CA VAL A 577 12.07 7.03 0.48
C VAL A 577 10.90 7.28 1.44
N HIS A 578 9.72 7.58 0.85
CA HIS A 578 8.42 7.86 1.51
C HIS A 578 8.47 8.44 2.95
N PRO A 579 9.08 9.61 3.16
CA PRO A 579 9.55 9.95 4.50
C PRO A 579 8.49 10.50 5.48
N PHE A 580 7.51 11.30 5.04
CA PHE A 580 6.72 12.13 5.98
C PHE A 580 5.24 12.31 5.62
N ASP A 581 4.35 11.60 6.31
CA ASP A 581 2.90 11.88 6.30
C ASP A 581 2.49 13.01 7.26
N THR A 582 3.33 13.28 8.26
CA THR A 582 3.16 14.38 9.22
C THR A 582 4.42 15.23 9.26
N PRO A 583 4.33 16.56 9.42
CA PRO A 583 5.51 17.41 9.47
C PRO A 583 6.36 17.05 10.69
N PRO A 584 7.62 16.62 10.53
CA PRO A 584 8.48 16.34 11.67
C PRO A 584 8.72 17.61 12.48
N ASP A 585 8.45 17.56 13.78
CA ASP A 585 8.73 18.65 14.71
C ASP A 585 9.77 18.23 15.77
N PRO A 586 11.03 18.63 15.61
CA PRO A 586 12.08 18.39 16.61
C PRO A 586 11.77 18.98 17.99
N ALA A 587 10.85 19.95 18.11
CA ALA A 587 10.41 20.50 19.38
C ALA A 587 9.38 19.62 20.10
N ASP A 588 8.68 18.72 19.39
CA ASP A 588 7.71 17.82 20.00
C ASP A 588 8.41 16.64 20.69
N THR A 589 8.47 16.69 22.02
CA THR A 589 9.09 15.65 22.86
C THR A 589 8.15 14.50 23.22
N ALA A 590 6.91 14.48 22.71
CA ALA A 590 5.93 13.45 23.05
C ALA A 590 6.27 12.07 22.45
N GLN A 591 6.95 12.03 21.29
CA GLN A 591 7.37 10.81 20.62
C GLN A 591 8.86 10.84 20.24
N PRO A 592 9.55 9.69 20.19
CA PRO A 592 10.89 9.61 19.62
C PRO A 592 10.90 10.05 18.16
N LEU A 593 11.90 10.83 17.76
CA LEU A 593 12.18 11.17 16.36
C LEU A 593 13.29 10.25 15.90
N THR A 594 13.04 9.39 14.91
CA THR A 594 13.98 8.31 14.54
C THR A 594 14.52 8.41 13.10
N TYR A 595 14.07 9.37 12.31
CA TYR A 595 14.50 9.56 10.91
C TYR A 595 15.93 10.11 10.77
N GLU A 596 16.79 9.39 10.07
CA GLU A 596 18.21 9.73 9.86
C GLU A 596 18.47 10.77 8.76
N LEU A 597 17.49 11.09 7.89
CA LEU A 597 17.64 11.98 6.74
C LEU A 597 18.62 13.17 6.89
N PRO A 598 18.52 14.04 7.93
CA PRO A 598 19.45 15.16 8.05
C PRO A 598 20.92 14.74 8.25
N VAL A 599 21.16 13.60 8.89
CA VAL A 599 22.49 13.00 9.09
C VAL A 599 23.06 12.54 7.75
N ASP A 600 22.28 11.75 7.00
CA ASP A 600 22.67 11.25 5.67
C ASP A 600 23.04 12.40 4.72
N VAL A 601 22.24 13.47 4.71
CA VAL A 601 22.49 14.64 3.87
C VAL A 601 23.75 15.41 4.32
N ALA A 602 23.93 15.62 5.62
CA ALA A 602 25.09 16.34 6.15
C ALA A 602 26.42 15.61 5.91
N LEU A 603 26.39 14.28 5.93
CA LEU A 603 27.54 13.42 5.68
C LEU A 603 27.76 13.14 4.19
N GLY A 604 26.92 13.68 3.30
CA GLY A 604 27.06 13.54 1.85
C GLY A 604 26.71 12.15 1.33
N LYS A 605 25.81 11.43 2.01
CA LYS A 605 25.40 10.07 1.69
C LYS A 605 24.23 10.01 0.70
N LEU A 606 23.37 11.02 0.70
CA LEU A 606 22.15 11.05 -0.09
C LEU A 606 22.37 11.54 -1.54
N ASP A 607 21.88 10.79 -2.54
CA ASP A 607 21.94 11.14 -3.97
C ASP A 607 20.64 11.70 -4.53
N TYR A 608 19.49 11.31 -3.98
CA TYR A 608 18.16 11.85 -4.32
C TYR A 608 17.21 11.74 -3.14
N LEU A 609 16.11 12.50 -3.16
CA LEU A 609 15.01 12.37 -2.20
C LEU A 609 13.72 12.08 -2.96
N GLU A 610 12.93 11.13 -2.49
CA GLU A 610 11.56 10.96 -2.98
C GLU A 610 10.69 12.12 -2.51
N VAL A 611 10.65 13.18 -3.31
CA VAL A 611 9.81 14.35 -3.05
C VAL A 611 8.34 14.02 -3.23
N MET A 612 8.05 13.02 -4.07
CA MET A 612 6.74 12.38 -4.18
C MET A 612 6.85 10.90 -3.86
N GLY A 613 5.93 10.38 -3.06
CA GLY A 613 5.83 8.95 -2.81
C GLY A 613 4.51 8.56 -2.19
N TYR A 614 4.51 7.52 -1.36
CA TYR A 614 3.33 7.16 -0.57
C TYR A 614 2.93 8.30 0.39
N SER A 615 3.89 9.03 0.92
CA SER A 615 3.66 10.12 1.87
C SER A 615 3.03 11.37 1.26
N ASP A 616 2.71 12.36 2.09
CA ASP A 616 2.26 13.66 1.62
C ASP A 616 3.39 14.46 0.91
N HIS A 617 3.07 14.91 -0.31
CA HIS A 617 4.00 15.55 -1.22
C HIS A 617 4.40 16.97 -0.79
N LEU A 618 3.46 17.72 -0.19
CA LEU A 618 3.69 19.10 0.26
C LEU A 618 4.50 19.13 1.56
N ILE A 619 4.21 18.22 2.49
CA ILE A 619 4.97 18.05 3.73
C ILE A 619 6.41 17.66 3.41
N THR A 620 6.60 16.63 2.58
CA THR A 620 7.93 16.18 2.15
C THR A 620 8.68 17.30 1.43
N SER A 621 8.01 18.03 0.52
CA SER A 621 8.59 19.21 -0.13
C SER A 621 9.04 20.28 0.88
N GLY A 622 8.29 20.50 1.95
CA GLY A 622 8.64 21.44 3.01
C GLY A 622 9.99 21.11 3.67
N ILE A 623 10.22 19.83 4.00
CA ILE A 623 11.49 19.37 4.58
C ILE A 623 12.63 19.42 3.54
N TRP A 624 12.34 19.00 2.31
CA TRP A 624 13.29 19.10 1.19
C TRP A 624 13.79 20.54 0.99
N TYR A 625 12.88 21.52 1.03
CA TYR A 625 13.22 22.94 0.91
C TYR A 625 14.13 23.43 2.03
N ARG A 626 13.96 22.95 3.26
CA ARG A 626 14.88 23.26 4.38
C ARG A 626 16.28 22.72 4.11
N LEU A 627 16.41 21.50 3.58
CA LEU A 627 17.71 20.95 3.17
C LEU A 627 18.36 21.82 2.08
N LEU A 628 17.61 22.19 1.04
CA LEU A 628 18.11 23.07 -0.02
C LEU A 628 18.51 24.47 0.51
N ASN A 629 17.79 25.00 1.50
CA ASN A 629 18.12 26.27 2.17
C ASN A 629 19.42 26.21 2.98
N CYS A 630 19.86 25.01 3.39
CA CYS A 630 21.17 24.75 3.98
C CYS A 630 22.28 24.55 2.91
N GLY A 631 21.94 24.73 1.63
CA GLY A 631 22.88 24.68 0.51
C GLY A 631 23.18 23.28 -0.02
N PHE A 632 22.49 22.25 0.48
CA PHE A 632 22.60 20.90 -0.05
C PHE A 632 21.96 20.81 -1.43
N ARG A 633 22.51 19.91 -2.26
CA ARG A 633 21.99 19.63 -3.61
C ARG A 633 21.39 18.25 -3.63
N VAL A 634 20.07 18.21 -3.43
CA VAL A 634 19.32 16.96 -3.38
C VAL A 634 18.29 16.98 -4.52
N PRO A 635 18.51 16.23 -5.61
CA PRO A 635 17.55 16.00 -6.68
C PRO A 635 16.19 15.49 -6.20
N ALA A 636 15.14 15.85 -6.92
CA ALA A 636 13.81 15.28 -6.75
C ALA A 636 13.71 13.93 -7.47
N GLY A 637 13.39 12.88 -6.73
CA GLY A 637 12.94 11.57 -7.19
C GLY A 637 11.49 11.31 -6.80
N ALA A 638 10.92 10.24 -7.34
CA ALA A 638 9.58 9.78 -6.98
C ALA A 638 9.46 8.27 -7.11
N GLY A 639 8.89 7.64 -6.09
CA GLY A 639 8.64 6.21 -6.03
C GLY A 639 7.28 5.93 -5.41
N THR A 640 6.49 5.05 -6.01
CA THR A 640 5.08 4.86 -5.59
C THR A 640 4.95 4.17 -4.24
N ASP A 641 5.94 3.36 -3.85
CA ASP A 641 5.79 2.30 -2.84
C ASP A 641 4.64 1.35 -3.22
N ALA A 642 4.64 0.95 -4.50
CA ALA A 642 3.56 0.15 -5.07
C ALA A 642 3.69 -1.33 -4.67
N PHE A 643 2.58 -1.92 -4.20
CA PHE A 643 2.44 -3.37 -3.99
C PHE A 643 1.54 -4.00 -5.09
N PRO A 644 2.00 -4.16 -6.35
CA PRO A 644 1.17 -4.64 -7.46
C PRO A 644 0.59 -6.06 -7.30
N ASN A 645 1.01 -6.83 -6.29
CA ASN A 645 0.40 -8.11 -5.95
C ASN A 645 -0.74 -8.02 -4.91
N PHE A 646 -1.05 -6.82 -4.43
CA PHE A 646 -2.19 -6.53 -3.57
C PHE A 646 -3.47 -6.38 -4.38
N ALA A 647 -4.60 -6.71 -3.78
CA ALA A 647 -5.91 -6.57 -4.43
C ALA A 647 -6.53 -5.20 -4.14
N SER A 648 -6.07 -4.48 -3.13
CA SER A 648 -6.56 -3.15 -2.79
C SER A 648 -5.52 -2.31 -2.04
N LEU A 649 -4.78 -1.49 -2.76
CA LEU A 649 -3.91 -0.48 -2.18
C LEU A 649 -3.98 0.77 -3.05
N ARG A 650 -3.59 1.91 -2.51
CA ARG A 650 -3.34 3.15 -3.24
C ARG A 650 -2.41 2.90 -4.45
N GLY A 651 -3.03 2.85 -5.63
CA GLY A 651 -2.37 3.03 -6.92
C GLY A 651 -1.64 1.83 -7.54
N PRO A 652 -1.44 1.85 -8.88
CA PRO A 652 -0.57 0.93 -9.59
C PRO A 652 0.90 1.42 -9.58
N PRO A 653 1.87 0.58 -10.02
CA PRO A 653 3.21 1.05 -10.36
C PRO A 653 3.17 2.26 -11.30
N GLY A 654 3.99 3.26 -11.01
CA GLY A 654 4.06 4.53 -11.72
C GLY A 654 2.92 5.49 -11.40
N LEU A 655 2.15 5.30 -10.31
CA LEU A 655 1.15 6.28 -9.86
C LEU A 655 1.82 7.65 -9.68
N VAL A 656 2.92 7.68 -8.93
CA VAL A 656 3.89 8.77 -8.96
C VAL A 656 5.09 8.30 -9.76
N ARG A 657 5.74 9.24 -10.46
CA ARG A 657 6.90 8.90 -11.28
C ARG A 657 7.84 10.08 -11.45
N VAL A 658 9.11 9.78 -11.65
CA VAL A 658 10.13 10.74 -12.04
C VAL A 658 10.35 10.65 -13.54
N PHE A 659 10.44 11.78 -14.22
CA PHE A 659 10.98 11.85 -15.58
C PHE A 659 12.42 12.32 -15.51
N VAL A 660 13.32 11.58 -16.15
CA VAL A 660 14.75 11.89 -16.19
C VAL A 660 15.17 12.18 -17.63
N ARG A 661 15.90 13.29 -17.83
CA ARG A 661 16.43 13.64 -19.15
C ARG A 661 17.81 13.04 -19.37
N THR A 662 17.94 12.16 -20.36
CA THR A 662 19.14 11.30 -20.50
C THR A 662 19.63 11.17 -21.94
N GLY A 663 18.79 11.53 -22.92
CA GLY A 663 19.08 11.43 -24.35
C GLY A 663 18.04 10.59 -25.10
N PRO A 664 18.29 10.30 -26.39
CA PRO A 664 17.30 9.69 -27.29
C PRO A 664 17.10 8.19 -27.07
N THR A 665 17.94 7.55 -26.25
CA THR A 665 17.90 6.11 -25.97
C THR A 665 17.84 5.87 -24.47
N LEU A 666 17.00 4.92 -24.05
CA LEU A 666 16.94 4.47 -22.67
C LEU A 666 18.12 3.55 -22.34
N ASP A 667 18.99 4.01 -21.43
CA ASP A 667 20.12 3.26 -20.88
C ASP A 667 20.17 3.50 -19.37
N ARG A 668 20.28 2.41 -18.58
CA ARG A 668 20.20 2.48 -17.11
C ARG A 668 21.27 3.40 -16.52
N ARG A 669 22.51 3.32 -17.01
CA ARG A 669 23.63 4.11 -16.46
C ARG A 669 23.42 5.60 -16.70
N SER A 670 23.04 5.97 -17.92
CA SER A 670 22.76 7.35 -18.30
C SER A 670 21.53 7.89 -17.56
N TRP A 671 20.55 7.02 -17.31
CA TRP A 671 19.36 7.32 -16.52
C TRP A 671 19.66 7.64 -15.05
N MET A 672 20.40 6.76 -14.38
CA MET A 672 20.86 7.03 -13.00
C MET A 672 21.73 8.30 -12.91
N ALA A 673 22.61 8.54 -13.90
CA ALA A 673 23.42 9.75 -13.93
C ALA A 673 22.56 11.03 -14.08
N GLY A 674 21.51 10.97 -14.90
CA GLY A 674 20.54 12.06 -15.04
C GLY A 674 19.76 12.34 -13.75
N LEU A 675 19.37 11.28 -13.03
CA LEU A 675 18.71 11.36 -11.72
C LEU A 675 19.60 12.08 -10.71
N LYS A 676 20.84 11.60 -10.52
CA LYS A 676 21.84 12.21 -9.63
C LYS A 676 22.17 13.65 -10.00
N ALA A 677 22.13 13.99 -11.29
CA ALA A 677 22.39 15.34 -11.77
C ALA A 677 21.20 16.31 -11.60
N GLY A 678 20.04 15.85 -11.10
CA GLY A 678 18.85 16.69 -10.95
C GLY A 678 18.23 17.11 -12.28
N ARG A 679 18.46 16.32 -13.35
CA ARG A 679 17.77 16.50 -14.64
C ARG A 679 16.39 15.86 -14.60
N THR A 680 15.62 16.17 -13.56
CA THR A 680 14.41 15.46 -13.20
C THR A 680 13.23 16.37 -12.90
N PHE A 681 12.02 15.90 -13.20
CA PHE A 681 10.80 16.38 -12.58
C PHE A 681 9.95 15.20 -12.14
N VAL A 682 9.17 15.39 -11.09
CA VAL A 682 8.31 14.36 -10.49
C VAL A 682 6.85 14.72 -10.71
N THR A 683 6.00 13.71 -10.90
CA THR A 683 4.58 13.92 -11.20
C THR A 683 3.73 12.68 -10.98
N ASN A 684 2.43 12.88 -10.72
CA ASN A 684 1.38 11.87 -10.91
C ASN A 684 0.39 12.26 -12.04
N ALA A 685 0.44 13.50 -12.54
CA ALA A 685 -0.42 14.04 -13.58
C ALA A 685 0.16 15.28 -14.29
N PRO A 686 0.52 16.38 -13.59
CA PRO A 686 1.02 17.59 -14.25
C PRO A 686 2.43 17.38 -14.82
N LEU A 687 2.57 17.50 -16.14
CA LEU A 687 3.83 17.48 -16.88
C LEU A 687 4.38 18.90 -16.98
N LEU A 688 5.62 19.09 -16.50
CA LEU A 688 6.20 20.40 -16.26
C LEU A 688 7.34 20.72 -17.24
N GLU A 689 7.39 21.97 -17.72
CA GLU A 689 8.51 22.55 -18.45
C GLU A 689 9.03 23.75 -17.66
N PHE A 690 10.31 23.77 -17.27
CA PHE A 690 10.89 24.88 -16.49
C PHE A 690 12.30 25.24 -16.95
N THR A 691 12.52 26.52 -17.23
CA THR A 691 13.87 27.10 -17.42
C THR A 691 13.97 28.43 -16.70
N LEU A 692 15.18 28.80 -16.28
CA LEU A 692 15.45 30.07 -15.62
C LEU A 692 16.69 30.70 -16.24
N GLY A 693 16.59 31.93 -16.73
CA GLY A 693 17.72 32.62 -17.37
C GLY A 693 18.32 31.85 -18.57
N GLY A 694 17.51 31.03 -19.26
CA GLY A 694 17.96 30.16 -20.35
C GLY A 694 18.70 28.89 -19.91
N ARG A 695 18.72 28.58 -18.61
CA ARG A 695 19.25 27.34 -18.04
C ARG A 695 18.15 26.35 -17.71
N GLU A 696 18.51 25.08 -17.71
CA GLU A 696 17.61 23.94 -17.52
C GLU A 696 17.64 23.47 -16.06
N ILE A 697 16.63 22.69 -15.65
CA ILE A 697 16.58 22.07 -14.31
C ILE A 697 17.84 21.24 -14.03
N GLY A 698 18.40 21.37 -12.81
CA GLY A 698 19.70 20.81 -12.43
C GLY A 698 20.91 21.72 -12.72
N ASP A 699 20.76 22.80 -13.49
CA ASP A 699 21.87 23.76 -13.74
C ASP A 699 22.16 24.68 -12.56
N GLU A 700 23.35 25.29 -12.60
CA GLU A 700 23.72 26.46 -11.79
C GLU A 700 23.88 27.72 -12.67
N ILE A 701 23.23 28.80 -12.27
CA ILE A 701 23.40 30.15 -12.82
C ILE A 701 24.31 30.95 -11.89
N ARG A 702 25.35 31.59 -12.45
CA ARG A 702 26.24 32.48 -11.68
C ARG A 702 26.02 33.92 -12.11
N LEU A 703 25.69 34.77 -11.14
CA LEU A 703 25.48 36.20 -11.32
C LEU A 703 26.56 36.97 -10.54
N PRO A 704 27.29 37.92 -11.16
CA PRO A 704 28.27 38.75 -10.43
C PRO A 704 27.64 39.59 -9.31
N ALA A 705 26.42 40.09 -9.54
CA ALA A 705 25.60 40.83 -8.60
C ALA A 705 24.11 40.49 -8.84
N GLY A 706 23.22 40.92 -7.94
CA GLY A 706 21.78 40.71 -8.11
C GLY A 706 21.24 41.27 -9.44
N GLY A 707 20.13 40.73 -9.91
CA GLY A 707 19.56 41.08 -11.21
C GLY A 707 18.14 40.54 -11.40
N ARG A 708 17.75 40.31 -12.66
CA ARG A 708 16.47 39.69 -13.02
C ARG A 708 16.72 38.52 -13.95
N LEU A 709 16.06 37.40 -13.69
CA LEU A 709 16.06 36.23 -14.57
C LEU A 709 14.65 36.02 -15.12
N THR A 710 14.56 35.54 -16.36
CA THR A 710 13.27 35.12 -16.93
C THR A 710 13.07 33.64 -16.65
N ALA A 711 12.01 33.30 -15.93
CA ALA A 711 11.50 31.96 -15.78
C ALA A 711 10.55 31.65 -16.94
N ARG A 712 10.79 30.60 -17.72
CA ARG A 712 9.79 30.07 -18.66
C ARG A 712 9.17 28.83 -18.04
N VAL A 713 7.84 28.82 -18.02
CA VAL A 713 7.05 27.78 -17.36
C VAL A 713 6.09 27.16 -18.39
N GLY A 714 5.87 25.86 -18.26
CA GLY A 714 4.89 25.12 -19.04
C GLY A 714 4.24 24.04 -18.18
N LEU A 715 2.96 23.82 -18.41
CA LEU A 715 2.14 22.79 -17.79
C LEU A 715 1.30 22.12 -18.88
N ARG A 716 1.22 20.79 -18.81
CA ARG A 716 0.19 19.95 -19.47
C ARG A 716 -0.27 18.91 -18.46
N SER A 717 -1.55 18.58 -18.42
CA SER A 717 -2.06 17.60 -17.45
C SER A 717 -3.25 16.84 -18.01
N SER A 718 -3.42 15.59 -17.60
CA SER A 718 -4.58 14.75 -17.93
C SER A 718 -5.81 15.05 -17.06
N VAL A 719 -5.63 15.82 -15.99
CA VAL A 719 -6.68 16.32 -15.08
C VAL A 719 -6.47 17.82 -14.75
N PRO A 720 -7.51 18.57 -14.38
CA PRO A 720 -7.37 19.98 -13.98
C PRO A 720 -6.41 20.19 -12.79
N ILE A 721 -5.67 21.30 -12.82
CA ILE A 721 -4.74 21.72 -11.77
C ILE A 721 -5.23 23.04 -11.14
N ASP A 722 -5.05 23.22 -9.83
CA ASP A 722 -5.49 24.45 -9.15
C ASP A 722 -4.37 25.49 -9.01
N HIS A 723 -3.12 25.04 -8.82
CA HIS A 723 -1.98 25.90 -8.53
C HIS A 723 -0.79 25.61 -9.45
N LEU A 724 -0.16 26.67 -9.98
CA LEU A 724 1.10 26.61 -10.72
C LEU A 724 2.03 27.73 -10.25
N GLU A 725 3.17 27.37 -9.67
CA GLU A 725 3.97 28.29 -8.86
C GLU A 725 5.47 28.13 -9.12
N VAL A 726 6.17 29.26 -9.27
CA VAL A 726 7.63 29.30 -9.19
C VAL A 726 8.01 29.52 -7.73
N ILE A 727 8.67 28.54 -7.13
CA ILE A 727 9.13 28.60 -5.74
C ILE A 727 10.59 29.05 -5.71
N ARG A 728 10.95 29.90 -4.74
CA ARG A 728 12.31 30.34 -4.44
C ARG A 728 12.57 30.18 -2.94
N ASN A 729 13.58 29.39 -2.57
CA ASN A 729 13.99 29.20 -1.17
C ASN A 729 12.81 28.88 -0.22
N GLY A 730 11.86 28.06 -0.70
CA GLY A 730 10.66 27.65 0.04
C GLY A 730 9.46 28.60 -0.03
N ALA A 731 9.58 29.78 -0.65
CA ALA A 731 8.49 30.75 -0.79
C ALA A 731 8.03 30.91 -2.25
N VAL A 732 6.76 31.23 -2.48
CA VAL A 732 6.21 31.51 -3.82
C VAL A 732 6.81 32.81 -4.35
N ALA A 733 7.61 32.72 -5.40
CA ALA A 733 8.18 33.87 -6.11
C ALA A 733 7.24 34.41 -7.19
N ALA A 734 6.43 33.53 -7.79
CA ALA A 734 5.37 33.90 -8.71
C ALA A 734 4.30 32.80 -8.80
N THR A 735 3.05 33.22 -8.96
CA THR A 735 1.92 32.35 -9.32
C THR A 735 1.59 32.56 -10.79
N VAL A 736 1.50 31.48 -11.55
CA VAL A 736 1.23 31.48 -12.98
C VAL A 736 -0.28 31.25 -13.16
N PRO A 737 -1.00 32.12 -13.87
CA PRO A 737 -2.44 31.99 -14.01
C PRO A 737 -2.81 30.78 -14.88
N LEU A 738 -3.66 29.92 -14.36
CA LEU A 738 -4.32 28.85 -15.10
C LEU A 738 -5.61 29.40 -15.74
N ARG A 739 -5.89 28.99 -16.99
CA ARG A 739 -7.05 29.46 -17.77
C ARG A 739 -7.78 28.26 -18.39
N GLY A 740 -9.02 28.47 -18.80
CA GLY A 740 -9.81 27.43 -19.46
C GLY A 740 -10.16 26.29 -18.51
N ASP A 741 -9.84 25.06 -18.90
CA ASP A 741 -10.07 23.84 -18.11
C ASP A 741 -8.94 23.52 -17.12
N HIS A 742 -7.93 24.40 -17.03
CA HIS A 742 -6.77 24.28 -16.16
C HIS A 742 -5.89 23.05 -16.43
N THR A 743 -5.94 22.49 -17.65
CA THR A 743 -5.09 21.35 -18.04
C THR A 743 -3.80 21.78 -18.75
N ALA A 744 -3.67 23.06 -19.12
CA ALA A 744 -2.49 23.56 -19.79
C ALA A 744 -2.17 25.02 -19.43
N ALA A 745 -0.88 25.35 -19.37
CA ALA A 745 -0.40 26.72 -19.27
C ALA A 745 0.99 26.86 -19.90
N ARG A 746 1.29 28.08 -20.37
CA ARG A 746 2.64 28.47 -20.79
C ARG A 746 2.81 29.97 -20.54
N ASP A 747 3.86 30.33 -19.84
CA ASP A 747 4.12 31.73 -19.49
C ASP A 747 5.63 32.03 -19.37
N SER A 748 5.97 33.31 -19.31
CA SER A 748 7.31 33.81 -19.02
C SER A 748 7.26 34.86 -17.93
N VAL A 749 7.80 34.54 -16.77
CA VAL A 749 7.76 35.39 -15.58
C VAL A 749 9.13 35.98 -15.31
N SER A 750 9.20 37.29 -15.06
CA SER A 750 10.44 37.96 -14.69
C SER A 750 10.65 37.95 -13.18
N ILE A 751 11.68 37.23 -12.72
CA ILE A 751 11.96 36.98 -11.30
C ILE A 751 13.13 37.86 -10.84
N PRO A 752 12.95 38.71 -9.80
CA PRO A 752 14.05 39.44 -9.19
C PRO A 752 14.94 38.50 -8.37
N VAL A 753 16.25 38.54 -8.61
CA VAL A 753 17.26 37.74 -7.93
C VAL A 753 18.19 38.67 -7.16
N ALA A 754 17.99 38.77 -5.85
CA ALA A 754 18.84 39.60 -4.99
C ALA A 754 19.95 38.80 -4.29
N ARG A 755 19.75 37.49 -4.09
CA ARG A 755 20.61 36.61 -3.30
C ARG A 755 20.72 35.23 -3.93
N SER A 756 21.76 34.51 -3.55
CA SER A 756 21.90 33.09 -3.87
C SER A 756 20.68 32.30 -3.40
N GLY A 757 20.33 31.24 -4.12
CA GLY A 757 19.19 30.39 -3.80
C GLY A 757 18.97 29.30 -4.83
N TRP A 758 17.79 28.72 -4.77
CA TRP A 758 17.33 27.68 -5.68
C TRP A 758 15.89 27.98 -6.10
N TYR A 759 15.49 27.46 -7.26
CA TYR A 759 14.16 27.67 -7.83
C TYR A 759 13.60 26.36 -8.37
N VAL A 760 12.33 26.09 -8.10
CA VAL A 760 11.58 24.97 -8.70
C VAL A 760 10.26 25.48 -9.28
N LEU A 761 9.71 24.74 -10.25
CA LEU A 761 8.32 24.88 -10.68
C LEU A 761 7.50 23.80 -9.97
N ARG A 762 6.41 24.19 -9.30
CA ARG A 762 5.48 23.30 -8.60
C ARG A 762 4.08 23.46 -9.17
N ALA A 763 3.38 22.35 -9.35
CA ALA A 763 1.97 22.32 -9.70
C ALA A 763 1.21 21.36 -8.76
N TRP A 764 0.03 21.75 -8.29
CA TRP A 764 -0.77 20.90 -7.40
C TRP A 764 -2.25 21.29 -7.38
N SER A 765 -3.11 20.41 -6.89
CA SER A 765 -4.56 20.64 -6.76
C SER A 765 -5.01 20.54 -5.30
N ASP A 766 -6.06 21.29 -4.94
CA ASP A 766 -6.62 21.33 -3.58
C ASP A 766 -7.35 20.03 -3.21
N ARG A 767 -7.71 19.21 -4.21
CA ARG A 767 -8.49 17.99 -4.04
C ARG A 767 -7.97 16.82 -4.89
N PRO A 768 -8.22 15.57 -4.46
CA PRO A 768 -8.03 14.39 -5.28
C PRO A 768 -8.81 14.48 -6.60
N ALA A 769 -8.31 13.80 -7.64
CA ALA A 769 -8.96 13.77 -8.95
C ALA A 769 -8.87 12.39 -9.60
N LEU A 770 -10.00 11.72 -9.81
CA LEU A 770 -9.99 10.42 -10.48
C LEU A 770 -9.63 10.53 -11.98
N PRO A 771 -8.92 9.55 -12.53
CA PRO A 771 -8.45 8.31 -11.90
C PRO A 771 -6.98 8.38 -11.43
N ILE A 772 -6.51 9.54 -10.97
CA ILE A 772 -5.30 9.64 -10.14
C ILE A 772 -5.65 9.10 -8.77
N LEU A 773 -5.20 7.89 -8.47
CA LEU A 773 -5.47 7.18 -7.22
C LEU A 773 -4.54 7.67 -6.10
N ASP A 774 -4.34 8.98 -6.02
CA ASP A 774 -3.37 9.63 -5.12
C ASP A 774 -4.04 10.66 -4.20
N LEU A 775 -3.30 11.25 -3.24
CA LEU A 775 -3.85 12.27 -2.35
C LEU A 775 -4.41 13.46 -3.14
N TYR A 776 -3.65 13.93 -4.12
CA TYR A 776 -4.01 15.00 -5.04
C TYR A 776 -3.06 15.01 -6.25
N PRO A 777 -3.47 15.52 -7.41
CA PRO A 777 -2.55 15.84 -8.49
C PRO A 777 -1.42 16.75 -8.01
N PHE A 778 -0.17 16.36 -8.27
CA PHE A 778 1.03 17.08 -7.86
C PHE A 778 2.18 16.84 -8.84
N GLY A 779 3.03 17.85 -9.00
CA GLY A 779 4.32 17.72 -9.65
C GLY A 779 5.29 18.83 -9.25
N SER A 780 6.58 18.52 -9.29
CA SER A 780 7.65 19.46 -8.96
C SER A 780 8.90 19.17 -9.79
N THR A 781 9.64 20.21 -10.18
CA THR A 781 10.94 20.02 -10.84
C THR A 781 12.06 19.89 -9.82
N SER A 782 13.17 19.24 -10.20
CA SER A 782 14.45 19.47 -9.53
C SER A 782 14.88 20.94 -9.60
N PRO A 783 15.73 21.42 -8.69
CA PRO A 783 16.04 22.84 -8.60
C PRO A 783 16.95 23.34 -9.72
N ILE A 784 16.76 24.60 -10.12
CA ILE A 784 17.79 25.42 -10.76
C ILE A 784 18.46 26.24 -9.67
N TYR A 785 19.78 26.11 -9.53
CA TYR A 785 20.56 26.83 -8.53
C TYR A 785 21.00 28.18 -9.07
N VAL A 786 20.97 29.21 -8.23
CA VAL A 786 21.45 30.55 -8.58
C VAL A 786 22.43 31.02 -7.51
N ARG A 787 23.63 31.39 -7.94
CA ARG A 787 24.69 31.93 -7.08
C ARG A 787 24.95 33.40 -7.42
N VAL A 788 24.78 34.27 -6.43
CA VAL A 788 25.06 35.71 -6.54
C VAL A 788 26.38 36.02 -5.85
N GLY A 789 27.38 36.49 -6.61
CA GLY A 789 28.72 36.73 -6.10
C GLY A 789 29.34 35.49 -5.45
N ARG A 790 29.88 35.65 -4.23
CA ARG A 790 30.41 34.54 -3.41
C ARG A 790 29.45 34.07 -2.32
N GLU A 791 28.24 34.64 -2.25
CA GLU A 791 27.25 34.34 -1.21
C GLU A 791 26.83 32.86 -1.29
N PRO A 792 26.98 32.07 -0.21
CA PRO A 792 26.44 30.71 -0.16
C PRO A 792 24.93 30.74 0.08
N VAL A 793 24.22 29.69 -0.33
CA VAL A 793 22.84 29.44 0.11
C VAL A 793 22.91 28.92 1.54
N ARG A 794 22.49 29.73 2.52
CA ARG A 794 22.48 29.33 3.94
C ARG A 794 21.33 30.00 4.67
N SER A 795 20.50 29.19 5.33
CA SER A 795 19.46 29.62 6.27
C SER A 795 19.85 29.21 7.68
N ARG A 796 20.09 30.20 8.55
CA ARG A 796 20.42 29.92 9.96
C ARG A 796 19.28 29.22 10.69
N GLU A 797 18.05 29.58 10.34
CA GLU A 797 16.84 29.01 10.94
C GLU A 797 16.68 27.54 10.58
N ASP A 798 16.82 27.18 9.30
CA ASP A 798 16.71 25.80 8.83
C ASP A 798 17.87 24.94 9.35
N ALA A 799 19.08 25.50 9.41
CA ALA A 799 20.22 24.82 10.02
C ALA A 799 19.97 24.55 11.52
N ALA A 800 19.42 25.51 12.26
CA ALA A 800 19.07 25.32 13.67
C ALA A 800 17.94 24.29 13.86
N PHE A 801 17.00 24.20 12.91
CA PHE A 801 15.99 23.15 12.89
C PHE A 801 16.61 21.76 12.82
N PHE A 802 17.56 21.52 11.91
CA PHE A 802 18.24 20.22 11.80
C PHE A 802 19.21 19.93 12.95
N VAL A 803 19.81 20.95 13.58
CA VAL A 803 20.56 20.73 14.84
C VAL A 803 19.63 20.15 15.91
N ARG A 804 18.44 20.73 16.11
CA ARG A 804 17.47 20.20 17.08
C ARG A 804 17.02 18.78 16.72
N TRP A 805 16.84 18.50 15.44
CA TRP A 805 16.50 17.15 14.98
C TRP A 805 17.59 16.14 15.37
N ILE A 806 18.85 16.44 15.07
CA ILE A 806 19.96 15.53 15.39
C ILE A 806 20.17 15.41 16.89
N ASP A 807 19.93 16.47 17.67
CA ASP A 807 19.94 16.41 19.13
C ASP A 807 18.91 15.40 19.67
N ARG A 808 17.74 15.28 19.01
CA ARG A 808 16.72 14.29 19.36
C ARG A 808 17.13 12.87 19.00
N LEU A 809 17.79 12.66 17.85
CA LEU A 809 18.35 11.37 17.46
C LEU A 809 19.46 10.93 18.45
N ASP A 810 20.37 11.85 18.81
CA ASP A 810 21.45 11.58 19.77
C ASP A 810 20.90 11.24 21.16
N GLN A 811 19.89 11.99 21.64
CA GLN A 811 19.22 11.68 22.89
C GLN A 811 18.60 10.27 22.87
N ALA A 812 17.90 9.91 21.80
CA ALA A 812 17.24 8.62 21.67
C ALA A 812 18.24 7.47 21.55
N ALA A 813 19.32 7.64 20.77
CA ALA A 813 20.40 6.66 20.66
C ALA A 813 21.15 6.46 21.99
N ARG A 814 21.37 7.52 22.77
CA ARG A 814 21.99 7.40 24.10
C ARG A 814 21.13 6.64 25.10
N ALA A 815 19.80 6.74 24.96
CA ALA A 815 18.82 6.04 25.80
C ALA A 815 18.61 4.57 25.37
N HIS A 816 19.07 4.18 24.18
CA HIS A 816 18.99 2.79 23.73
C HIS A 816 19.97 1.91 24.50
N GLU A 817 19.49 0.76 24.99
CA GLU A 817 20.28 -0.17 25.80
C GLU A 817 20.72 -1.42 25.03
N ALA A 818 20.01 -1.80 23.96
CA ALA A 818 20.21 -3.07 23.27
C ALA A 818 21.29 -3.00 22.16
N TRP A 819 22.51 -2.61 22.55
CA TRP A 819 23.68 -2.62 21.66
C TRP A 819 24.38 -3.98 21.67
N ASN A 820 24.90 -4.45 20.52
CA ASN A 820 25.66 -5.71 20.50
C ASN A 820 27.07 -5.51 21.09
N ALA A 821 27.66 -4.33 20.89
CA ALA A 821 28.97 -3.98 21.42
C ALA A 821 29.07 -2.47 21.74
N PRO A 822 29.90 -2.06 22.71
CA PRO A 822 30.13 -0.64 23.01
C PRO A 822 30.61 0.17 21.80
N GLU A 823 31.39 -0.45 20.90
CA GLU A 823 31.95 0.19 19.72
C GLU A 823 30.87 0.60 18.71
N GLU A 824 29.80 -0.19 18.58
CA GLU A 824 28.64 0.14 17.73
C GLU A 824 27.97 1.43 18.24
N ARG A 825 27.74 1.52 19.54
CA ARG A 825 27.18 2.72 20.19
C ARG A 825 28.05 3.95 19.95
N GLU A 826 29.35 3.83 20.22
CA GLU A 826 30.28 4.95 20.03
C GLU A 826 30.46 5.33 18.56
N HIS A 827 30.26 4.39 17.63
CA HIS A 827 30.20 4.66 16.20
C HIS A 827 28.98 5.51 15.84
N VAL A 828 27.77 5.08 16.23
CA VAL A 828 26.52 5.81 15.97
C VAL A 828 26.59 7.24 16.53
N LEU A 829 26.97 7.40 17.80
CA LEU A 829 27.03 8.72 18.45
C LEU A 829 28.05 9.64 17.77
N ARG A 830 29.13 9.10 17.22
CA ARG A 830 30.14 9.86 16.48
C ARG A 830 29.62 10.35 15.13
N LEU A 831 28.89 9.54 14.38
CA LEU A 831 28.28 9.97 13.11
C LEU A 831 27.25 11.08 13.35
N LEU A 832 26.39 10.93 14.38
CA LEU A 832 25.45 11.97 14.79
C LEU A 832 26.17 13.28 15.14
N ALA A 833 27.26 13.22 15.91
CA ALA A 833 28.05 14.40 16.26
C ALA A 833 28.70 15.07 15.04
N GLN A 834 29.19 14.29 14.07
CA GLN A 834 29.76 14.81 12.82
C GLN A 834 28.71 15.54 11.98
N ALA A 835 27.54 14.93 11.76
CA ALA A 835 26.45 15.55 11.03
C ALA A 835 25.95 16.83 11.72
N ARG A 836 25.78 16.79 13.05
CA ARG A 836 25.37 17.95 13.85
C ARG A 836 26.30 19.14 13.64
N LYS A 837 27.62 18.91 13.58
CA LYS A 837 28.62 19.96 13.39
C LYS A 837 28.41 20.74 12.08
N VAL A 838 28.06 20.04 10.99
CA VAL A 838 27.80 20.66 9.68
C VAL A 838 26.69 21.71 9.78
N TYR A 839 25.56 21.38 10.42
CA TYR A 839 24.47 22.33 10.60
C TYR A 839 24.77 23.42 11.65
N ALA A 840 25.47 23.08 12.74
CA ALA A 840 25.82 24.06 13.78
C ALA A 840 26.73 25.19 13.27
N GLU A 841 27.69 24.86 12.39
CA GLU A 841 28.53 25.85 11.71
C GLU A 841 27.71 26.79 10.82
N GLN A 842 26.65 26.29 10.17
CA GLN A 842 25.76 27.10 9.35
C GLN A 842 24.79 27.95 10.18
N ALA A 843 24.30 27.42 11.32
CA ALA A 843 23.44 28.13 12.26
C ALA A 843 24.17 29.25 13.01
N GLY A 844 25.51 29.17 13.12
CA GLY A 844 26.32 30.09 13.91
C GLY A 844 26.33 29.74 15.41
N THR A 845 26.12 28.47 15.75
CA THR A 845 26.02 27.93 17.12
C THR A 845 27.18 27.00 17.50
N ALA A 846 28.20 26.88 16.65
CA ALA A 846 29.44 26.21 17.01
C ALA A 846 30.11 26.98 18.16
N ASN A 847 30.26 26.37 19.34
CA ASN A 847 31.18 26.90 20.34
C ASN A 847 32.60 26.83 19.74
N PRO A 848 33.41 27.90 19.90
CA PRO A 848 34.77 27.95 19.37
C PRO A 848 35.68 26.84 19.94
#